data_AF-A0A3M1SWK9-F1
#
_entry.id   AF-A0A3M1SWK9-F1
#
_cell.length_a   1.000
_cell.length_b   1.000
_cell.length_c   1.000
_cell.angle_alpha   90.00
_cell.angle_beta   90.00
_cell.angle_gamma   90.00
#
_symmetry.space_group_name_H-M   'P 1'
#
loop_
_entity.id
_entity.type
_entity.pdbx_description
1 polymer ?
#
loop_
_entity_poly.entity_id
_entity_poly.type
_entity_poly.pdbx_seq_one_letter_code
_entity_poly.pdbx_strand_id
1 'polypeptide(L)'
;MLGFFRRHQKSFMLIFLVPGLLAMGITGAILSVAQNRGDLVAGTVFGEPIYRQEFDRHRRLYKITNPRAEDEEAWRFLAFVKAAERAGIEVSDAEIREGIHSDMQWSMARYRAMKRLEQEGISGDDPRLQRLWQQYFFEELGKGGQDKGALDVAEYKKYLREQYGIDHRSYEEQQRRELLVQRFLQVLRDLATVDAAEVREAYVEKHHLRVAEYVSVPAARYVPDLKAKPGDPGYVSDEQVKAYYERRELDFDEPRRVDLDYVAIDFAGAEDGLEHPGEKVLRAYNARRGIAPVASYSEFEDKILEAWYADRARVRAMDVMERLEDAARAAHAAKPDEPVDLAALAARVRKETGLDALVAGRTGWVTAAELAAGERALLHGRAVEDWFEHCEPGKLSAVLGNRDGLVLLQARGVKHARTPKFEDIRDRVREAYARGIEQELRAFYEERKSQKYRTETTYHLELAVYEDADFGGDHAKAVAAAKDTLDAVRELVRGRKGAFKDGEKFDFYLLGTDPEIKKAMRVVDDEALKELDKEALAKHPRLGPAADIVPTARPYALHEVEFDGGVGIWRLVRKNPPKTLPFEEVRERVAEDLRLQRGLERAEEAIDELIAALKGKEGEELDAFLAARGLERKRTEPFSRDAHSLEGIAEASQFVAQCFAAEVGGDFERWVPDAENARLLLLRVVERRDPPEEGFAKAYPELRKELLAKVRGEFAQEEIRRVVLEAKGISPEHLRYARELRDGPGGEFRLKIRQIFLPPDRELIGGWLDAAAKKLVDQALAELRAGKPWAEVVLRYSEHAASRRREGELPPSSKENLAESFGAAFAEEAYALGEGDEPHVIKSTLGYHIVKAAGERRGRRIFRHILISTDAKRRKLPEEIRKQAEESSRKRLEAALAALESGRSFASVAEEYGDSEDPLAVGEPFEMDYVTAFERAALAQPLEWELASDDPRANDPAWVPEVVEVQQAGNVTYHLFACARLPADRVAPWDPPARRDRRVFHIASKSKALVEEARAEMKDFVASAEEDGGRPGWEATLKKFQELASDYSETPDASKGGAVGEVRLEDGVRAYGDAFYQAVCVQADGRPVAPGYRTGVFRSEEGYHLVEVVEVKRADAGDRERTQQVTELLLNGTGWQ
;
A
#
# COMPACT_ATOMS: atom_id res chain seq x y z
N MET A 1 -61.04 -28.39 36.83
CA MET A 1 -59.69 -28.84 37.24
C MET A 1 -59.00 -29.75 36.23
N LEU A 2 -59.65 -30.77 35.66
CA LEU A 2 -59.01 -31.69 34.68
C LEU A 2 -58.56 -31.04 33.35
N GLY A 3 -59.20 -29.94 32.90
CA GLY A 3 -58.77 -29.18 31.72
C GLY A 3 -57.53 -28.30 31.94
N PHE A 4 -57.26 -27.88 33.18
CA PHE A 4 -56.06 -27.10 33.53
C PHE A 4 -54.81 -28.00 33.50
N PHE A 5 -54.94 -29.23 34.01
CA PHE A 5 -53.86 -30.24 34.01
C PHE A 5 -53.47 -30.73 32.60
N ARG A 6 -54.41 -30.86 31.65
CA ARG A 6 -54.06 -31.25 30.27
C ARG A 6 -53.35 -30.13 29.49
N ARG A 7 -53.63 -28.86 29.78
CA ARG A 7 -53.03 -27.72 29.06
C ARG A 7 -51.61 -27.39 29.54
N HIS A 8 -51.26 -27.78 30.76
CA HIS A 8 -49.95 -27.51 31.38
C HIS A 8 -49.14 -28.79 31.68
N GLN A 9 -49.54 -29.94 31.12
CA GLN A 9 -48.89 -31.24 31.37
C GLN A 9 -47.40 -31.26 30.98
N LYS A 10 -47.02 -30.55 29.91
CA LYS A 10 -45.62 -30.40 29.49
C LYS A 10 -44.82 -29.49 30.45
N SER A 11 -45.43 -28.41 30.94
CA SER A 11 -44.80 -27.50 31.90
C SER A 11 -44.66 -28.12 33.29
N PHE A 12 -45.62 -28.93 33.74
CA PHE A 12 -45.55 -29.64 35.02
C PHE A 12 -44.56 -30.82 35.00
N MET A 13 -44.45 -31.55 33.89
CA MET A 13 -43.38 -32.54 33.69
C MET A 13 -42.00 -31.86 33.70
N LEU A 14 -41.86 -30.68 33.08
CA LEU A 14 -40.59 -29.95 33.08
C LEU A 14 -40.19 -29.44 34.49
N ILE A 15 -41.17 -29.02 35.31
CA ILE A 15 -40.92 -28.45 36.64
C ILE A 15 -40.66 -29.52 37.71
N PHE A 16 -41.23 -30.73 37.60
CA PHE A 16 -41.08 -31.76 38.63
C PHE A 16 -40.22 -32.98 38.21
N LEU A 17 -40.15 -33.32 36.92
CA LEU A 17 -39.36 -34.45 36.44
C LEU A 17 -37.88 -34.09 36.26
N VAL A 18 -37.58 -32.85 35.85
CA VAL A 18 -36.20 -32.39 35.58
C VAL A 18 -35.39 -32.22 36.88
N PRO A 19 -35.92 -31.63 37.98
CA PRO A 19 -35.20 -31.63 39.25
C PRO A 19 -35.11 -33.03 39.88
N GLY A 20 -36.10 -33.90 39.64
CA GLY A 20 -36.09 -35.28 40.13
C GLY A 20 -35.06 -36.17 39.44
N LEU A 21 -34.82 -35.95 38.14
CA LEU A 21 -33.76 -36.62 37.37
C LEU A 21 -32.38 -36.02 37.66
N LEU A 22 -32.28 -34.70 37.91
CA LEU A 22 -31.05 -34.05 38.40
C LEU A 22 -30.67 -34.49 39.82
N ALA A 23 -31.65 -34.74 40.70
CA ALA A 23 -31.41 -35.21 42.08
C ALA A 23 -31.03 -36.70 42.17
N MET A 24 -31.29 -37.50 41.12
CA MET A 24 -30.96 -38.93 41.10
C MET A 24 -29.66 -39.28 40.38
N GLY A 25 -28.90 -38.32 39.84
CA GLY A 25 -27.51 -38.53 39.40
C GLY A 25 -27.27 -39.72 38.45
N ILE A 26 -28.29 -40.18 37.72
CA ILE A 26 -28.21 -41.34 36.84
C ILE A 26 -28.71 -40.92 35.46
N THR A 27 -27.81 -40.43 34.60
CA THR A 27 -28.04 -40.36 33.15
C THR A 27 -26.71 -40.27 32.38
N GLY A 28 -26.59 -41.07 31.31
CA GLY A 28 -25.52 -40.99 30.29
C GLY A 28 -24.18 -41.63 30.67
N ALA A 29 -23.52 -41.10 31.69
CA ALA A 29 -22.11 -41.41 31.99
C ALA A 29 -21.86 -42.88 32.35
N ILE A 30 -22.78 -43.53 33.06
CA ILE A 30 -22.61 -44.94 33.49
C ILE A 30 -22.75 -45.91 32.30
N LEU A 31 -23.58 -45.58 31.29
CA LEU A 31 -23.73 -46.41 30.10
C LEU A 31 -22.54 -46.26 29.13
N SER A 32 -21.98 -45.05 28.99
CA SER A 32 -20.79 -44.82 28.14
C SER A 32 -19.51 -45.44 28.74
N VAL A 33 -19.34 -45.35 30.06
CA VAL A 33 -18.24 -45.99 30.80
C VAL A 33 -18.30 -47.52 30.72
N ALA A 34 -19.49 -48.11 30.56
CA ALA A 34 -19.66 -49.56 30.40
C ALA A 34 -19.33 -50.07 28.97
N GLN A 35 -19.55 -49.26 27.93
CA GLN A 35 -19.30 -49.62 26.52
C GLN A 35 -17.88 -49.33 26.05
N ASN A 36 -17.21 -48.30 26.60
CA ASN A 36 -15.88 -47.85 26.16
C ASN A 36 -14.76 -48.19 27.17
N ARG A 37 -14.86 -49.32 27.88
CA ARG A 37 -13.81 -49.77 28.81
C ARG A 37 -12.45 -49.89 28.09
N GLY A 38 -11.59 -48.89 28.28
CA GLY A 38 -10.23 -48.85 27.75
C GLY A 38 -9.90 -47.70 26.79
N ASP A 39 -10.88 -46.87 26.38
CA ASP A 39 -10.61 -45.69 25.53
C ASP A 39 -10.39 -44.42 26.38
N LEU A 40 -9.44 -43.58 25.95
CA LEU A 40 -9.09 -42.33 26.63
C LEU A 40 -10.07 -41.23 26.24
N VAL A 41 -10.46 -40.37 27.20
CA VAL A 41 -11.24 -39.16 26.91
C VAL A 41 -10.33 -38.16 26.19
N ALA A 42 -10.75 -37.68 25.02
CA ALA A 42 -10.00 -36.71 24.23
C ALA A 42 -10.40 -35.26 24.48
N GLY A 43 -11.61 -35.05 24.98
CA GLY A 43 -12.14 -33.74 25.33
C GLY A 43 -13.59 -33.84 25.81
N THR A 44 -14.18 -32.71 26.16
CA THR A 44 -15.57 -32.59 26.58
C THR A 44 -16.28 -31.54 25.74
N VAL A 45 -17.52 -31.83 25.36
CA VAL A 45 -18.39 -30.93 24.60
C VAL A 45 -19.69 -30.79 25.36
N PHE A 46 -19.99 -29.58 25.83
CA PHE A 46 -21.09 -29.31 26.76
C PHE A 46 -21.11 -30.24 28.00
N GLY A 47 -19.92 -30.53 28.54
CA GLY A 47 -19.73 -31.42 29.70
C GLY A 47 -19.86 -32.91 29.41
N GLU A 48 -20.18 -33.32 28.18
CA GLU A 48 -20.18 -34.73 27.78
C GLU A 48 -18.79 -35.17 27.34
N PRO A 49 -18.24 -36.29 27.86
CA PRO A 49 -16.93 -36.79 27.44
C PRO A 49 -16.98 -37.33 26.01
N ILE A 50 -16.05 -36.88 25.18
CA ILE A 50 -15.80 -37.36 23.83
C ILE A 50 -14.52 -38.20 23.85
N TYR A 51 -14.65 -39.47 23.50
CA TYR A 51 -13.53 -40.42 23.53
C TYR A 51 -12.61 -40.25 22.31
N ARG A 52 -11.34 -40.63 22.44
CA ARG A 52 -10.32 -40.39 21.42
C ARG A 52 -10.66 -41.02 20.08
N GLN A 53 -11.14 -42.26 20.07
CA GLN A 53 -11.54 -42.93 18.82
C GLN A 53 -12.76 -42.26 18.17
N GLU A 54 -13.70 -41.78 18.98
CA GLU A 54 -14.86 -41.02 18.50
C GLU A 54 -14.40 -39.72 17.83
N PHE A 55 -13.60 -38.91 18.52
CA PHE A 55 -13.10 -37.65 17.98
C PHE A 55 -12.24 -37.86 16.73
N ASP A 56 -11.30 -38.81 16.74
CA ASP A 56 -10.44 -39.09 15.58
C ASP A 56 -11.25 -39.51 14.35
N ARG A 57 -12.37 -40.22 14.53
CA ARG A 57 -13.32 -40.52 13.47
C ARG A 57 -14.01 -39.25 12.95
N HIS A 58 -14.51 -38.38 13.83
CA HIS A 58 -15.12 -37.10 13.44
C HIS A 58 -14.13 -36.20 12.70
N ARG A 59 -12.95 -35.99 13.27
CA ARG A 59 -11.84 -35.21 12.71
C ARG A 59 -11.44 -35.73 11.33
N ARG A 60 -11.25 -37.05 11.18
CA ARG A 60 -10.90 -37.66 9.89
C ARG A 60 -11.95 -37.35 8.82
N LEU A 61 -13.24 -37.47 9.16
CA LEU A 61 -14.32 -37.22 8.20
C LEU A 61 -14.46 -35.73 7.85
N TYR A 62 -14.34 -34.85 8.84
CA TYR A 62 -14.39 -33.40 8.63
C TYR A 62 -13.25 -32.90 7.73
N LYS A 63 -12.04 -33.44 7.90
CA LYS A 63 -10.88 -33.07 7.06
C LYS A 63 -10.97 -33.54 5.61
N ILE A 64 -11.92 -34.40 5.25
CA ILE A 64 -12.14 -34.81 3.84
C ILE A 64 -12.70 -33.65 3.03
N THR A 65 -13.71 -32.96 3.57
CA THR A 65 -14.31 -31.77 2.95
C THR A 65 -13.52 -30.50 3.29
N ASN A 66 -12.75 -30.52 4.39
CA ASN A 66 -11.94 -29.40 4.86
C ASN A 66 -10.47 -29.79 5.07
N PRO A 67 -9.68 -30.03 3.99
CA PRO A 67 -8.33 -30.62 4.08
C PRO A 67 -7.30 -29.75 4.81
N ARG A 68 -7.57 -28.45 4.97
CA ARG A 68 -6.71 -27.50 5.70
C ARG A 68 -7.22 -27.20 7.12
N ALA A 69 -8.31 -27.84 7.56
CA ALA A 69 -8.82 -27.64 8.91
C ALA A 69 -7.84 -28.22 9.93
N GLU A 70 -7.54 -27.42 10.95
CA GLU A 70 -6.86 -27.89 12.14
C GLU A 70 -7.86 -28.62 13.06
N ASP A 71 -7.35 -29.15 14.17
CA ASP A 71 -8.18 -29.94 15.08
C ASP A 71 -9.18 -29.05 15.85
N GLU A 72 -8.90 -27.75 16.02
CA GLU A 72 -9.83 -26.79 16.63
C GLU A 72 -11.10 -26.58 15.80
N GLU A 73 -11.00 -26.47 14.46
CA GLU A 73 -12.18 -26.37 13.61
C GLU A 73 -13.00 -27.67 13.62
N ALA A 74 -12.34 -28.82 13.72
CA ALA A 74 -13.03 -30.11 13.84
C ALA A 74 -13.82 -30.21 15.16
N TRP A 75 -13.27 -29.73 16.27
CA TRP A 75 -13.98 -29.63 17.54
C TRP A 75 -15.15 -28.65 17.50
N ARG A 76 -14.96 -27.44 16.93
CA ARG A 76 -16.05 -26.46 16.77
C ARG A 76 -17.19 -27.03 15.93
N PHE A 77 -16.87 -27.72 14.84
CA PHE A 77 -17.86 -28.41 14.02
C PHE A 77 -18.61 -29.48 14.82
N LEU A 78 -17.92 -30.31 15.60
CA LEU A 78 -18.54 -31.30 16.47
C LEU A 78 -19.46 -30.65 17.52
N ALA A 79 -19.06 -29.52 18.10
CA ALA A 79 -19.90 -28.76 19.01
C ALA A 79 -21.19 -28.29 18.34
N PHE A 80 -21.14 -27.80 17.11
CA PHE A 80 -22.36 -27.44 16.37
C PHE A 80 -23.22 -28.65 16.02
N VAL A 81 -22.63 -29.81 15.69
CA VAL A 81 -23.39 -31.05 15.49
C VAL A 81 -24.17 -31.40 16.76
N LYS A 82 -23.48 -31.44 17.92
CA LYS A 82 -24.10 -31.73 19.22
C LYS A 82 -25.15 -30.68 19.61
N ALA A 83 -24.90 -29.40 19.33
CA ALA A 83 -25.85 -28.32 19.57
C ALA A 83 -27.13 -28.50 18.74
N ALA A 84 -26.97 -28.86 17.46
CA ALA A 84 -28.08 -29.12 16.56
C ALA A 84 -28.90 -30.35 16.97
N GLU A 85 -28.24 -31.42 17.41
CA GLU A 85 -28.89 -32.62 17.96
C GLU A 85 -29.68 -32.29 19.23
N ARG A 86 -29.10 -31.51 20.15
CA ARG A 86 -29.77 -31.03 21.38
C ARG A 86 -30.95 -30.10 21.09
N ALA A 87 -30.87 -29.32 20.02
CA ALA A 87 -31.97 -28.50 19.52
C ALA A 87 -33.08 -29.32 18.81
N GLY A 88 -32.88 -30.65 18.64
CA GLY A 88 -33.85 -31.53 17.98
C GLY A 88 -33.95 -31.30 16.47
N ILE A 89 -32.90 -30.81 15.83
CA ILE A 89 -32.86 -30.61 14.39
C ILE A 89 -32.63 -31.97 13.72
N GLU A 90 -33.43 -32.29 12.72
CA GLU A 90 -33.30 -33.52 11.93
C GLU A 90 -33.07 -33.18 10.46
N VAL A 91 -32.36 -34.06 9.75
CA VAL A 91 -32.16 -34.00 8.29
C VAL A 91 -32.63 -35.30 7.67
N SER A 92 -33.46 -35.22 6.64
CA SER A 92 -34.00 -36.38 5.94
C SER A 92 -33.02 -36.97 4.93
N ASP A 93 -33.15 -38.26 4.64
CA ASP A 93 -32.33 -38.95 3.62
C ASP A 93 -32.53 -38.39 2.21
N ALA A 94 -33.69 -37.78 1.94
CA ALA A 94 -33.93 -37.11 0.66
C ALA A 94 -33.04 -35.88 0.49
N GLU A 95 -32.94 -35.07 1.55
CA GLU A 95 -32.13 -33.84 1.58
C GLU A 95 -30.63 -34.16 1.51
N ILE A 96 -30.20 -35.25 2.17
CA ILE A 96 -28.81 -35.73 2.08
C ILE A 96 -28.48 -36.15 0.65
N ARG A 97 -29.38 -36.90 -0.01
CA ARG A 97 -29.16 -37.30 -1.42
C ARG A 97 -29.11 -36.11 -2.37
N GLU A 98 -29.96 -35.10 -2.15
CA GLU A 98 -29.96 -33.87 -2.94
C GLU A 98 -28.68 -33.07 -2.73
N GLY A 99 -28.23 -32.91 -1.47
CA GLY A 99 -26.96 -32.26 -1.12
C GLY A 99 -25.76 -32.97 -1.76
N ILE A 100 -25.66 -34.29 -1.61
CA ILE A 100 -24.58 -35.09 -2.23
C ILE A 100 -24.61 -34.96 -3.75
N HIS A 101 -25.79 -34.97 -4.36
CA HIS A 101 -25.91 -34.79 -5.79
C HIS A 101 -25.39 -33.42 -6.23
N SER A 102 -25.81 -32.34 -5.56
CA SER A 102 -25.35 -30.97 -5.82
C SER A 102 -23.82 -30.85 -5.67
N ASP A 103 -23.25 -31.39 -4.60
CA ASP A 103 -21.83 -31.24 -4.27
C ASP A 103 -20.92 -32.13 -5.14
N MET A 104 -21.37 -33.34 -5.49
CA MET A 104 -20.57 -34.31 -6.24
C MET A 104 -20.64 -34.14 -7.75
N GLN A 105 -21.58 -33.37 -8.30
CA GLN A 105 -21.69 -33.16 -9.75
C GLN A 105 -20.38 -32.68 -10.38
N TRP A 106 -19.76 -31.66 -9.80
CA TRP A 106 -18.50 -31.08 -10.27
C TRP A 106 -17.32 -32.05 -10.09
N SER A 107 -17.25 -32.69 -8.93
CA SER A 107 -16.20 -33.66 -8.58
C SER A 107 -16.22 -34.89 -9.47
N MET A 108 -17.42 -35.42 -9.76
CA MET A 108 -17.63 -36.56 -10.65
C MET A 108 -17.35 -36.20 -12.11
N ALA A 109 -17.75 -35.03 -12.59
CA ALA A 109 -17.40 -34.54 -13.93
C ALA A 109 -15.88 -34.45 -14.11
N ARG A 110 -15.17 -33.93 -13.08
CA ARG A 110 -13.71 -33.89 -13.06
C ARG A 110 -13.09 -35.29 -13.07
N TYR A 111 -13.60 -36.21 -12.26
CA TYR A 111 -13.12 -37.59 -12.22
C TYR A 111 -13.26 -38.30 -13.56
N ARG A 112 -14.43 -38.19 -14.21
CA ARG A 112 -14.70 -38.77 -15.54
C ARG A 112 -13.78 -38.18 -16.61
N ALA A 113 -13.60 -36.86 -16.61
CA ALA A 113 -12.68 -36.19 -17.53
C ALA A 113 -11.24 -36.68 -17.36
N MET A 114 -10.75 -36.82 -16.12
CA MET A 114 -9.42 -37.36 -15.82
C MET A 114 -9.27 -38.82 -16.26
N LYS A 115 -10.28 -39.67 -16.02
CA LYS A 115 -10.25 -41.07 -16.46
C LYS A 115 -10.22 -41.21 -17.98
N ARG A 116 -10.90 -40.32 -18.70
CA ARG A 116 -10.85 -40.28 -20.18
C ARG A 116 -9.48 -39.88 -20.69
N LEU A 117 -8.82 -38.89 -20.07
CA LEU A 117 -7.44 -38.52 -20.39
C LEU A 117 -6.46 -39.68 -20.15
N GLU A 118 -6.60 -40.39 -19.02
CA GLU A 118 -5.81 -41.59 -18.72
C GLU A 118 -6.01 -42.69 -19.78
N GLN A 119 -7.26 -42.95 -20.18
CA GLN A 119 -7.59 -43.95 -21.21
C GLN A 119 -7.01 -43.59 -22.59
N GLU A 120 -6.92 -42.30 -22.90
CA GLU A 120 -6.35 -41.78 -24.13
C GLU A 120 -4.81 -41.60 -24.05
N GLY A 121 -4.19 -41.97 -22.92
CA GLY A 121 -2.74 -41.93 -22.72
C GLY A 121 -2.15 -40.53 -22.56
N ILE A 122 -2.97 -39.55 -22.19
CA ILE A 122 -2.56 -38.14 -22.04
C ILE A 122 -2.09 -37.91 -20.59
N SER A 123 -0.79 -37.64 -20.41
CA SER A 123 -0.13 -37.48 -19.10
C SER A 123 0.34 -36.03 -18.84
N GLY A 124 0.94 -35.81 -17.66
CA GLY A 124 1.29 -34.48 -17.11
C GLY A 124 2.12 -33.56 -18.02
N ASP A 125 2.89 -34.13 -18.94
CA ASP A 125 3.80 -33.39 -19.82
C ASP A 125 3.20 -33.10 -21.22
N ASP A 126 1.98 -33.58 -21.53
CA ASP A 126 1.34 -33.36 -22.84
C ASP A 126 0.83 -31.91 -22.96
N PRO A 127 1.29 -31.12 -23.97
CA PRO A 127 0.84 -29.74 -24.17
C PRO A 127 -0.68 -29.58 -24.40
N ARG A 128 -1.38 -30.67 -24.75
CA ARG A 128 -2.84 -30.68 -24.97
C ARG A 128 -3.63 -30.91 -23.69
N LEU A 129 -2.98 -31.34 -22.59
CA LEU A 129 -3.62 -31.77 -21.35
C LEU A 129 -4.61 -30.73 -20.81
N GLN A 130 -4.18 -29.47 -20.68
CA GLN A 130 -5.02 -28.42 -20.09
C GLN A 130 -6.28 -28.13 -20.93
N ARG A 131 -6.14 -28.09 -22.26
CA ARG A 131 -7.25 -27.84 -23.18
C ARG A 131 -8.22 -29.03 -23.22
N LEU A 132 -7.71 -30.25 -23.32
CA LEU A 132 -8.53 -31.46 -23.38
C LEU A 132 -9.20 -31.74 -22.03
N TRP A 133 -8.54 -31.45 -20.91
CA TRP A 133 -9.15 -31.49 -19.59
C TRP A 133 -10.33 -30.53 -19.48
N GLN A 134 -10.19 -29.25 -19.87
CA GLN A 134 -11.29 -28.29 -19.86
C GLN A 134 -12.44 -28.73 -20.76
N GLN A 135 -12.13 -29.19 -21.98
CA GLN A 135 -13.12 -29.69 -22.92
C GLN A 135 -13.89 -30.89 -22.34
N TYR A 136 -13.20 -31.94 -21.89
CA TYR A 136 -13.84 -33.13 -21.33
C TYR A 136 -14.59 -32.81 -20.04
N PHE A 137 -14.07 -31.91 -19.20
CA PHE A 137 -14.74 -31.48 -17.99
C PHE A 137 -16.10 -30.82 -18.28
N PHE A 138 -16.16 -29.86 -19.22
CA PHE A 138 -17.42 -29.21 -19.59
C PHE A 138 -18.35 -30.13 -20.38
N GLU A 139 -17.82 -31.05 -21.19
CA GLU A 139 -18.61 -32.12 -21.82
C GLU A 139 -19.28 -33.02 -20.77
N GLU A 140 -18.53 -33.48 -19.76
CA GLU A 140 -19.06 -34.31 -18.67
C GLU A 140 -20.04 -33.55 -17.76
N LEU A 141 -19.79 -32.26 -17.51
CA LEU A 141 -20.70 -31.40 -16.75
C LEU A 141 -22.01 -31.14 -17.50
N GLY A 142 -21.93 -30.90 -18.82
CA GLY A 142 -23.09 -30.66 -19.69
C GLY A 142 -24.00 -31.88 -19.87
N LYS A 143 -23.45 -33.10 -19.78
CA LYS A 143 -24.25 -34.35 -19.77
C LYS A 143 -25.19 -34.46 -18.58
N GLY A 144 -24.91 -33.77 -17.46
CA GLY A 144 -25.80 -33.70 -16.29
C GLY A 144 -27.07 -32.88 -16.47
N GLY A 145 -27.20 -32.11 -17.56
CA GLY A 145 -28.36 -31.24 -17.81
C GLY A 145 -29.55 -31.91 -18.50
N GLN A 146 -29.35 -33.06 -19.15
CA GLN A 146 -30.41 -33.73 -19.94
C GLN A 146 -31.07 -34.93 -19.25
N ASP A 147 -30.49 -35.41 -18.15
CA ASP A 147 -31.14 -36.32 -17.22
C ASP A 147 -30.97 -35.72 -15.82
N LYS A 148 -32.07 -35.54 -15.06
CA LYS A 148 -32.02 -35.51 -13.59
C LYS A 148 -31.65 -36.91 -13.06
N GLY A 149 -30.67 -37.53 -13.70
CA GLY A 149 -30.27 -38.92 -13.57
C GLY A 149 -29.46 -39.06 -12.30
N ALA A 150 -30.00 -39.87 -11.41
CA ALA A 150 -29.39 -40.22 -10.15
C ALA A 150 -27.88 -40.44 -10.29
N LEU A 151 -27.12 -39.90 -9.35
CA LEU A 151 -25.72 -40.27 -9.12
C LEU A 151 -25.60 -41.81 -9.20
N ASP A 152 -24.85 -42.34 -10.18
CA ASP A 152 -24.63 -43.78 -10.27
C ASP A 152 -23.96 -44.24 -8.97
N VAL A 153 -24.70 -45.00 -8.16
CA VAL A 153 -24.30 -45.40 -6.81
C VAL A 153 -23.03 -46.27 -6.85
N ALA A 154 -22.84 -47.07 -7.90
CA ALA A 154 -21.65 -47.90 -8.05
C ALA A 154 -20.42 -47.04 -8.41
N GLU A 155 -20.59 -46.08 -9.31
CA GLU A 155 -19.54 -45.15 -9.71
C GLU A 155 -19.14 -44.21 -8.56
N TYR A 156 -20.11 -43.65 -7.83
CA TYR A 156 -19.89 -42.84 -6.63
C TYR A 156 -19.14 -43.60 -5.53
N LYS A 157 -19.54 -44.85 -5.25
CA LYS A 157 -18.84 -45.73 -4.31
C LYS A 157 -17.40 -46.03 -4.74
N LYS A 158 -17.12 -46.03 -6.04
CA LYS A 158 -15.79 -46.23 -6.60
C LYS A 158 -14.96 -44.95 -6.47
N TYR A 159 -15.52 -43.80 -6.83
CA TYR A 159 -14.91 -42.48 -6.69
C TYR A 159 -14.45 -42.21 -5.25
N LEU A 160 -15.33 -42.40 -4.26
CA LEU A 160 -14.99 -42.18 -2.85
C LEU A 160 -13.84 -43.09 -2.36
N ARG A 161 -13.81 -44.34 -2.82
CA ARG A 161 -12.73 -45.28 -2.50
C ARG A 161 -11.41 -44.89 -3.14
N GLU A 162 -11.43 -44.47 -4.40
CA GLU A 162 -10.21 -44.13 -5.14
C GLU A 162 -9.63 -42.76 -4.76
N GLN A 163 -10.46 -41.74 -4.50
CA GLN A 163 -10.00 -40.39 -4.21
C GLN A 163 -9.77 -40.12 -2.73
N TYR A 164 -10.64 -40.66 -1.86
CA TYR A 164 -10.62 -40.34 -0.43
C TYR A 164 -10.32 -41.55 0.47
N GLY A 165 -10.26 -42.77 -0.09
CA GLY A 165 -9.99 -43.98 0.69
C GLY A 165 -11.05 -44.28 1.76
N ILE A 166 -12.30 -43.89 1.52
CA ILE A 166 -13.42 -44.09 2.46
C ILE A 166 -14.60 -44.83 1.80
N ASP A 167 -15.45 -45.40 2.64
CA ASP A 167 -16.73 -45.95 2.21
C ASP A 167 -17.81 -44.85 2.11
N HIS A 168 -18.82 -45.09 1.26
CA HIS A 168 -19.94 -44.17 1.07
C HIS A 168 -20.76 -43.84 2.32
N ARG A 169 -20.89 -44.75 3.30
CA ARG A 169 -21.71 -44.49 4.49
C ARG A 169 -21.05 -43.44 5.37
N SER A 170 -19.73 -43.53 5.51
CA SER A 170 -18.92 -42.55 6.22
C SER A 170 -19.04 -41.15 5.60
N TYR A 171 -19.07 -41.06 4.26
CA TYR A 171 -19.28 -39.79 3.55
C TYR A 171 -20.71 -39.25 3.72
N GLU A 172 -21.73 -40.11 3.54
CA GLU A 172 -23.14 -39.74 3.73
C GLU A 172 -23.43 -39.28 5.17
N GLU A 173 -22.79 -39.91 6.16
CA GLU A 173 -22.88 -39.49 7.56
C GLU A 173 -22.23 -38.12 7.79
N GLN A 174 -21.08 -37.84 7.16
CA GLN A 174 -20.45 -36.52 7.22
C GLN A 174 -21.33 -35.44 6.57
N GLN A 175 -21.92 -35.74 5.42
CA GLN A 175 -22.85 -34.85 4.72
C GLN A 175 -24.12 -34.57 5.53
N ARG A 176 -24.64 -35.59 6.23
CA ARG A 176 -25.73 -35.42 7.21
C ARG A 176 -25.36 -34.39 8.27
N ARG A 177 -24.15 -34.50 8.84
CA ARG A 177 -23.65 -33.56 9.87
C ARG A 177 -23.47 -32.15 9.33
N GLU A 178 -22.97 -32.00 8.11
CA GLU A 178 -22.83 -30.68 7.47
C GLU A 178 -24.19 -30.01 7.26
N LEU A 179 -25.17 -30.73 6.71
CA LEU A 179 -26.54 -30.24 6.57
C LEU A 179 -27.20 -29.91 7.93
N LEU A 180 -26.92 -30.72 8.95
CA LEU A 180 -27.40 -30.50 10.30
C LEU A 180 -26.87 -29.18 10.88
N VAL A 181 -25.55 -28.94 10.76
CA VAL A 181 -24.92 -27.69 11.19
C VAL A 181 -25.44 -26.51 10.36
N GLN A 182 -25.57 -26.65 9.05
CA GLN A 182 -26.13 -25.60 8.20
C GLN A 182 -27.55 -25.21 8.64
N ARG A 183 -28.41 -26.17 8.95
CA ARG A 183 -29.75 -25.91 9.50
C ARG A 183 -29.71 -25.21 10.84
N PHE A 184 -28.86 -25.67 11.73
CA PHE A 184 -28.69 -25.05 13.04
C PHE A 184 -28.30 -23.57 12.92
N LEU A 185 -27.28 -23.27 12.12
CA LEU A 185 -26.84 -21.89 11.88
C LEU A 185 -27.93 -21.06 11.19
N GLN A 186 -28.73 -21.66 10.31
CA GLN A 186 -29.87 -20.99 9.69
C GLN A 186 -30.99 -20.69 10.71
N VAL A 187 -31.28 -21.61 11.63
CA VAL A 187 -32.25 -21.38 12.73
C VAL A 187 -31.77 -20.23 13.61
N LEU A 188 -30.50 -20.22 14.03
CA LEU A 188 -29.95 -19.12 14.82
C LEU A 188 -30.10 -17.76 14.11
N ARG A 189 -29.86 -17.74 12.80
CA ARG A 189 -30.07 -16.55 11.98
C ARG A 189 -31.53 -16.12 11.92
N ASP A 190 -32.47 -17.05 11.85
CA ASP A 190 -33.89 -16.73 11.68
C ASP A 190 -34.58 -16.27 12.98
N LEU A 191 -33.97 -16.46 14.15
CA LEU A 191 -34.49 -16.03 15.45
C LEU A 191 -34.58 -14.50 15.61
N ALA A 192 -33.71 -13.74 14.94
CA ALA A 192 -33.74 -12.28 15.05
C ALA A 192 -34.86 -11.70 14.19
N THR A 193 -35.61 -10.78 14.78
CA THR A 193 -36.68 -10.03 14.13
C THR A 193 -36.38 -8.54 14.17
N VAL A 194 -36.99 -7.80 13.25
CA VAL A 194 -36.96 -6.33 13.25
C VAL A 194 -38.40 -5.85 13.26
N ASP A 195 -38.71 -4.94 14.18
CA ASP A 195 -40.03 -4.33 14.31
C ASP A 195 -40.19 -3.06 13.45
N ALA A 196 -41.41 -2.52 13.38
CA ALA A 196 -41.68 -1.36 12.55
C ALA A 196 -41.07 -0.07 13.09
N ALA A 197 -40.82 0.03 14.40
CA ALA A 197 -40.20 1.19 15.03
C ALA A 197 -38.70 1.24 14.71
N GLU A 198 -38.01 0.11 14.77
CA GLU A 198 -36.59 -0.02 14.38
C GLU A 198 -36.38 0.31 12.90
N VAL A 199 -37.27 -0.15 12.02
CA VAL A 199 -37.23 0.23 10.59
C VAL A 199 -37.50 1.73 10.42
N ARG A 200 -38.38 2.32 11.24
CA ARG A 200 -38.66 3.76 11.21
C ARG A 200 -37.46 4.58 11.68
N GLU A 201 -36.80 4.18 12.77
CA GLU A 201 -35.58 4.84 13.25
C GLU A 201 -34.45 4.75 12.23
N ALA A 202 -34.23 3.57 11.64
CA ALA A 202 -33.27 3.41 10.55
C ALA A 202 -33.62 4.26 9.33
N TYR A 203 -34.91 4.41 9.02
CA TYR A 203 -35.37 5.27 7.94
C TYR A 203 -35.09 6.74 8.23
N VAL A 204 -35.44 7.22 9.43
CA VAL A 204 -35.16 8.59 9.88
C VAL A 204 -33.66 8.86 9.87
N GLU A 205 -32.84 7.93 10.36
CA GLU A 205 -31.40 8.12 10.38
C GLU A 205 -30.79 8.13 8.96
N LYS A 206 -31.28 7.28 8.06
CA LYS A 206 -30.81 7.23 6.67
C LYS A 206 -31.27 8.42 5.83
N HIS A 207 -32.48 8.93 6.07
CA HIS A 207 -33.14 9.91 5.21
C HIS A 207 -33.39 11.29 5.86
N HIS A 208 -32.95 11.53 7.10
CA HIS A 208 -33.07 12.87 7.69
C HIS A 208 -32.43 13.94 6.80
N LEU A 209 -33.02 15.12 6.86
CA LEU A 209 -32.57 16.29 6.12
C LEU A 209 -31.73 17.19 7.03
N ARG A 210 -30.83 17.94 6.43
CA ARG A 210 -30.05 18.98 7.10
C ARG A 210 -30.40 20.35 6.53
N VAL A 211 -30.40 21.35 7.40
CA VAL A 211 -30.39 22.76 7.01
C VAL A 211 -29.07 23.33 7.49
N ALA A 212 -28.30 23.88 6.56
CA ALA A 212 -26.99 24.46 6.85
C ALA A 212 -27.02 25.97 6.62
N GLU A 213 -26.15 26.67 7.35
CA GLU A 213 -25.72 28.00 6.98
C GLU A 213 -24.29 27.92 6.46
N TYR A 214 -23.98 28.74 5.45
CA TYR A 214 -22.65 28.80 4.89
C TYR A 214 -22.21 30.24 4.58
N VAL A 215 -20.91 30.48 4.68
CA VAL A 215 -20.27 31.73 4.27
C VAL A 215 -19.39 31.43 3.06
N SER A 216 -19.58 32.19 1.98
CA SER A 216 -18.72 32.11 0.80
C SER A 216 -17.50 33.01 0.97
N VAL A 217 -16.30 32.43 0.93
CA VAL A 217 -15.02 33.13 1.00
C VAL A 217 -14.35 33.07 -0.39
N PRO A 218 -14.44 34.13 -1.21
CA PRO A 218 -13.93 34.10 -2.59
C PRO A 218 -12.40 34.10 -2.64
N ALA A 219 -11.80 33.19 -3.40
CA ALA A 219 -10.35 33.13 -3.61
C ALA A 219 -9.82 34.42 -4.26
N ALA A 220 -10.63 35.06 -5.10
CA ALA A 220 -10.31 36.35 -5.74
C ALA A 220 -9.89 37.44 -4.74
N ARG A 221 -10.42 37.39 -3.51
CA ARG A 221 -10.08 38.35 -2.43
C ARG A 221 -8.65 38.18 -1.92
N TYR A 222 -8.11 36.96 -2.02
CA TYR A 222 -6.79 36.56 -1.54
C TYR A 222 -5.79 36.39 -2.68
N VAL A 223 -6.12 36.79 -3.90
CA VAL A 223 -5.14 36.82 -5.00
C VAL A 223 -4.01 37.78 -4.63
N PRO A 224 -2.73 37.39 -4.80
CA PRO A 224 -1.60 38.29 -4.60
C PRO A 224 -1.76 39.61 -5.36
N ASP A 225 -1.88 40.71 -4.62
CA ASP A 225 -1.91 42.07 -5.14
C ASP A 225 -0.70 42.85 -4.63
N LEU A 226 0.18 43.21 -5.57
CA LEU A 226 1.40 43.97 -5.29
C LEU A 226 1.11 45.38 -4.76
N LYS A 227 -0.14 45.88 -4.89
CA LYS A 227 -0.59 47.18 -4.39
C LYS A 227 -1.31 47.11 -3.04
N ALA A 228 -1.64 45.92 -2.55
CA ALA A 228 -2.32 45.74 -1.28
C ALA A 228 -1.44 46.18 -0.11
N LYS A 229 -2.08 46.60 1.00
CA LYS A 229 -1.40 47.04 2.23
C LYS A 229 -1.51 45.98 3.32
N PRO A 230 -0.62 45.97 4.33
CA PRO A 230 -0.75 45.08 5.48
C PRO A 230 -2.16 45.13 6.08
N GLY A 231 -2.79 43.96 6.22
CA GLY A 231 -4.18 43.81 6.67
C GLY A 231 -5.22 43.63 5.55
N ASP A 232 -4.86 43.95 4.30
CA ASP A 232 -5.67 43.59 3.14
C ASP A 232 -5.50 42.09 2.82
N PRO A 233 -6.56 41.34 2.48
CA PRO A 233 -6.45 39.91 2.14
C PRO A 233 -5.53 39.62 0.95
N GLY A 234 -5.37 40.56 0.03
CA GLY A 234 -4.45 40.44 -1.11
C GLY A 234 -2.97 40.66 -0.79
N TYR A 235 -2.64 41.14 0.42
CA TYR A 235 -1.28 41.53 0.80
C TYR A 235 -0.33 40.35 0.98
N VAL A 236 0.82 40.43 0.32
CA VAL A 236 1.90 39.43 0.43
C VAL A 236 3.01 39.99 1.30
N SER A 237 3.33 39.30 2.40
CA SER A 237 4.37 39.73 3.34
C SER A 237 5.78 39.43 2.82
N ASP A 238 6.79 40.14 3.33
CA ASP A 238 8.19 39.87 2.96
C ASP A 238 8.64 38.47 3.39
N GLU A 239 8.10 37.94 4.48
CA GLU A 239 8.34 36.58 4.93
C GLU A 239 7.80 35.55 3.92
N GLN A 240 6.61 35.78 3.35
CA GLN A 240 6.04 34.91 2.31
C GLN A 240 6.87 34.95 1.01
N VAL A 241 7.31 36.14 0.60
CA VAL A 241 8.15 36.31 -0.60
C VAL A 241 9.54 35.68 -0.40
N LYS A 242 10.12 35.84 0.79
CA LYS A 242 11.41 35.24 1.14
C LYS A 242 11.33 33.72 1.21
N ALA A 243 10.30 33.18 1.84
CA ALA A 243 10.06 31.73 1.86
C ALA A 243 9.85 31.15 0.45
N TYR A 244 9.22 31.91 -0.46
CA TYR A 244 9.12 31.54 -1.88
C TYR A 244 10.49 31.51 -2.57
N TYR A 245 11.35 32.50 -2.34
CA TYR A 245 12.73 32.50 -2.86
C TYR A 245 13.54 31.32 -2.32
N GLU A 246 13.54 31.08 -1.01
CA GLU A 246 14.36 30.03 -0.38
C GLU A 246 13.99 28.63 -0.90
N ARG A 247 12.72 28.38 -1.20
CA ARG A 247 12.28 27.12 -1.81
C ARG A 247 12.62 26.99 -3.30
N ARG A 248 12.99 28.09 -3.96
CA ARG A 248 13.17 28.18 -5.41
C ARG A 248 14.46 28.92 -5.79
N GLU A 249 15.48 28.84 -4.95
CA GLU A 249 16.71 29.61 -5.13
C GLU A 249 17.34 29.37 -6.51
N LEU A 250 17.37 28.12 -6.95
CA LEU A 250 17.87 27.71 -8.28
C LEU A 250 17.09 28.31 -9.45
N ASP A 251 15.80 28.63 -9.28
CA ASP A 251 14.98 29.24 -10.34
C ASP A 251 15.41 30.69 -10.62
N PHE A 252 16.17 31.31 -9.71
CA PHE A 252 16.68 32.67 -9.84
C PHE A 252 18.16 32.75 -10.26
N ASP A 253 18.82 31.62 -10.50
CA ASP A 253 20.21 31.56 -10.95
C ASP A 253 20.40 32.28 -12.30
N GLU A 254 21.49 33.03 -12.40
CA GLU A 254 21.96 33.61 -13.65
C GLU A 254 22.99 32.65 -14.27
N PRO A 255 22.71 31.94 -15.39
CA PRO A 255 23.61 30.94 -15.96
C PRO A 255 24.77 31.55 -16.74
N ARG A 256 25.84 30.76 -16.92
CA ARG A 256 27.02 31.13 -17.74
C ARG A 256 26.62 31.39 -19.20
N ARG A 257 27.10 32.49 -19.79
CA ARG A 257 26.88 32.85 -21.21
C ARG A 257 28.20 33.12 -21.93
N VAL A 258 28.33 32.69 -23.19
CA VAL A 258 29.52 32.90 -24.03
C VAL A 258 29.10 33.33 -25.44
N ASP A 259 29.89 34.22 -26.06
CA ASP A 259 29.73 34.62 -27.47
C ASP A 259 30.80 33.93 -28.34
N LEU A 260 30.39 33.17 -29.36
CA LEU A 260 31.25 32.27 -30.13
C LEU A 260 31.26 32.61 -31.63
N ASP A 261 32.44 32.58 -32.24
CA ASP A 261 32.63 32.40 -33.68
C ASP A 261 32.91 30.91 -33.96
N TYR A 262 32.40 30.35 -35.07
CA TYR A 262 32.57 28.93 -35.40
C TYR A 262 32.74 28.66 -36.89
N VAL A 263 33.40 27.55 -37.20
CA VAL A 263 33.36 26.88 -38.51
C VAL A 263 33.03 25.42 -38.29
N ALA A 264 32.03 24.91 -39.00
CA ALA A 264 31.60 23.52 -38.91
C ALA A 264 31.49 22.87 -40.29
N ILE A 265 31.54 21.54 -40.31
CA ILE A 265 31.21 20.71 -41.47
C ILE A 265 30.34 19.55 -41.04
N ASP A 266 29.25 19.33 -41.76
CA ASP A 266 28.39 18.14 -41.65
C ASP A 266 29.02 16.97 -42.40
N PHE A 267 29.01 15.79 -41.80
CA PHE A 267 29.50 14.58 -42.45
C PHE A 267 28.73 14.25 -43.73
N ALA A 268 27.41 14.48 -43.78
CA ALA A 268 26.62 14.23 -44.99
C ALA A 268 27.06 15.14 -46.15
N GLY A 269 27.30 16.43 -45.86
CA GLY A 269 27.81 17.38 -46.86
C GLY A 269 29.21 17.06 -47.37
N ALA A 270 29.98 16.21 -46.68
CA ALA A 270 31.30 15.77 -47.10
C ALA A 270 31.29 14.58 -48.09
N GLU A 271 30.11 13.99 -48.36
CA GLU A 271 29.93 12.91 -49.35
C GLU A 271 30.04 13.41 -50.80
N ASP A 272 29.64 14.66 -51.05
CA ASP A 272 29.55 15.24 -52.39
C ASP A 272 30.89 15.21 -53.13
N GLY A 273 30.90 14.57 -54.30
CA GLY A 273 32.08 14.45 -55.17
C GLY A 273 33.05 13.31 -54.82
N LEU A 274 32.69 12.40 -53.89
CA LEU A 274 33.43 11.15 -53.69
C LEU A 274 33.26 10.20 -54.90
N GLU A 275 34.38 9.68 -55.41
CA GLU A 275 34.34 8.69 -56.51
C GLU A 275 33.66 7.39 -56.06
N HIS A 276 32.78 6.86 -56.91
CA HIS A 276 32.04 5.64 -56.63
C HIS A 276 32.98 4.41 -56.59
N PRO A 277 32.95 3.60 -55.51
CA PRO A 277 33.86 2.47 -55.39
C PRO A 277 33.43 1.32 -56.30
N GLY A 278 34.39 0.62 -56.90
CA GLY A 278 34.11 -0.62 -57.61
C GLY A 278 33.77 -1.77 -56.65
N GLU A 279 33.02 -2.77 -57.14
CA GLU A 279 32.53 -3.94 -56.37
C GLU A 279 33.63 -4.63 -55.53
N LYS A 280 34.86 -4.75 -56.06
CA LYS A 280 35.98 -5.36 -55.34
C LYS A 280 36.33 -4.61 -54.05
N VAL A 281 36.22 -3.28 -54.06
CA VAL A 281 36.50 -2.42 -52.90
C VAL A 281 35.38 -2.57 -51.87
N LEU A 282 34.12 -2.58 -52.31
CA LEU A 282 32.96 -2.77 -51.45
C LEU A 282 32.94 -4.15 -50.78
N ARG A 283 33.29 -5.22 -51.50
CA ARG A 283 33.42 -6.56 -50.92
C ARG A 283 34.51 -6.64 -49.85
N ALA A 284 35.67 -6.04 -50.10
CA ALA A 284 36.76 -5.98 -49.11
C ALA A 284 36.37 -5.14 -47.88
N TYR A 285 35.66 -4.03 -48.10
CA TYR A 285 35.13 -3.19 -47.04
C TYR A 285 34.11 -3.95 -46.17
N ASN A 286 33.14 -4.64 -46.79
CA ASN A 286 32.16 -5.48 -46.10
C ASN A 286 32.83 -6.60 -45.28
N ALA A 287 33.81 -7.30 -45.86
CA ALA A 287 34.55 -8.35 -45.15
C ALA A 287 35.29 -7.83 -43.91
N ARG A 288 35.79 -6.59 -43.96
CA ARG A 288 36.47 -5.96 -42.82
C ARG A 288 35.51 -5.42 -41.76
N ARG A 289 34.40 -4.80 -42.19
CA ARG A 289 33.41 -4.15 -41.30
C ARG A 289 32.34 -5.11 -40.78
N GLY A 290 32.15 -6.27 -41.41
CA GLY A 290 31.16 -7.27 -41.02
C GLY A 290 29.71 -6.81 -41.21
N ILE A 291 29.43 -5.97 -42.22
CA ILE A 291 28.12 -5.32 -42.40
C ILE A 291 27.05 -6.34 -42.81
N ALA A 292 27.41 -7.27 -43.69
CA ALA A 292 26.55 -8.37 -44.12
C ALA A 292 27.36 -9.66 -44.38
N PRO A 293 26.75 -10.85 -44.27
CA PRO A 293 27.42 -12.10 -44.59
C PRO A 293 27.93 -12.11 -46.04
N VAL A 294 29.16 -12.61 -46.24
CA VAL A 294 29.83 -12.59 -47.57
C VAL A 294 29.01 -13.32 -48.64
N ALA A 295 28.25 -14.35 -48.25
CA ALA A 295 27.39 -15.15 -49.13
C ALA A 295 26.18 -14.39 -49.67
N SER A 296 25.77 -13.29 -49.03
CA SER A 296 24.57 -12.49 -49.39
C SER A 296 24.92 -11.04 -49.78
N TYR A 297 26.17 -10.78 -50.21
CA TYR A 297 26.66 -9.44 -50.60
C TYR A 297 25.70 -8.67 -51.53
N SER A 298 25.17 -9.31 -52.57
CA SER A 298 24.32 -8.66 -53.58
C SER A 298 22.98 -8.18 -53.03
N GLU A 299 22.49 -8.75 -51.94
CA GLU A 299 21.24 -8.35 -51.28
C GLU A 299 21.42 -7.13 -50.36
N PHE A 300 22.66 -6.82 -50.00
CA PHE A 300 23.01 -5.75 -49.05
C PHE A 300 23.95 -4.70 -49.66
N GLU A 301 24.13 -4.70 -50.99
CA GLU A 301 25.08 -3.84 -51.68
C GLU A 301 24.81 -2.35 -51.42
N ASP A 302 23.56 -1.91 -51.49
CA ASP A 302 23.18 -0.52 -51.21
C ASP A 302 23.54 -0.10 -49.78
N LYS A 303 23.36 -0.98 -48.79
CA LYS A 303 23.71 -0.71 -47.38
C LYS A 303 25.22 -0.68 -47.16
N ILE A 304 25.96 -1.54 -47.85
CA ILE A 304 27.43 -1.56 -47.80
C ILE A 304 28.00 -0.30 -48.45
N LEU A 305 27.39 0.13 -49.56
CA LEU A 305 27.74 1.35 -50.28
C LEU A 305 27.44 2.61 -49.46
N GLU A 306 26.25 2.71 -48.86
CA GLU A 306 25.86 3.79 -47.94
C GLU A 306 26.84 3.87 -46.76
N ALA A 307 27.15 2.74 -46.12
CA ALA A 307 28.13 2.68 -45.04
C ALA A 307 29.56 3.04 -45.49
N TRP A 308 29.91 2.80 -46.76
CA TRP A 308 31.22 3.19 -47.30
C TRP A 308 31.30 4.69 -47.54
N TYR A 309 30.25 5.29 -48.12
CA TYR A 309 30.20 6.74 -48.34
C TYR A 309 30.24 7.51 -47.02
N ALA A 310 29.47 7.10 -46.03
CA ALA A 310 29.48 7.72 -44.70
C ALA A 310 30.87 7.67 -44.03
N ASP A 311 31.58 6.53 -44.14
CA ASP A 311 32.94 6.39 -43.62
C ASP A 311 33.94 7.30 -44.36
N ARG A 312 33.83 7.39 -45.69
CA ARG A 312 34.73 8.22 -46.51
C ARG A 312 34.49 9.70 -46.32
N ALA A 313 33.24 10.11 -46.17
CA ALA A 313 32.88 11.48 -45.89
C ALA A 313 33.41 11.93 -44.53
N ARG A 314 33.35 11.08 -43.50
CA ARG A 314 33.99 11.33 -42.20
C ARG A 314 35.49 11.55 -42.32
N VAL A 315 36.19 10.67 -43.03
CA VAL A 315 37.65 10.82 -43.25
C VAL A 315 37.95 12.12 -44.00
N ARG A 316 37.19 12.44 -45.06
CA ARG A 316 37.36 13.67 -45.82
C ARG A 316 37.08 14.92 -44.98
N ALA A 317 36.04 14.91 -44.16
CA ALA A 317 35.71 16.00 -43.25
C ALA A 317 36.82 16.21 -42.21
N MET A 318 37.39 15.12 -41.67
CA MET A 318 38.54 15.19 -40.76
C MET A 318 39.76 15.82 -41.43
N ASP A 319 40.14 15.36 -42.62
CA ASP A 319 41.30 15.91 -43.34
C ASP A 319 41.14 17.41 -43.64
N VAL A 320 39.93 17.85 -43.99
CA VAL A 320 39.62 19.25 -44.29
C VAL A 320 39.65 20.10 -43.02
N MET A 321 39.06 19.62 -41.92
CA MET A 321 39.04 20.34 -40.65
C MET A 321 40.41 20.38 -39.98
N GLU A 322 41.25 19.35 -40.12
CA GLU A 322 42.63 19.34 -39.65
C GLU A 322 43.45 20.43 -40.37
N ARG A 323 43.32 20.57 -41.69
CA ARG A 323 43.95 21.67 -42.43
C ARG A 323 43.46 23.05 -41.99
N LEU A 324 42.17 23.16 -41.68
CA LEU A 324 41.60 24.40 -41.15
C LEU A 324 42.14 24.72 -39.77
N GLU A 325 42.26 23.71 -38.90
CA GLU A 325 42.83 23.84 -37.56
C GLU A 325 44.29 24.28 -37.62
N ASP A 326 45.11 23.65 -38.46
CA ASP A 326 46.51 24.02 -38.65
C ASP A 326 46.64 25.46 -39.14
N ALA A 327 45.80 25.85 -40.11
CA ALA A 327 45.74 27.22 -40.60
C ALA A 327 45.32 28.22 -39.51
N ALA A 328 44.34 27.86 -38.67
CA ALA A 328 43.86 28.71 -37.58
C ALA A 328 44.89 28.81 -36.46
N ARG A 329 45.56 27.71 -36.10
CA ARG A 329 46.66 27.69 -35.14
C ARG A 329 47.85 28.52 -35.61
N ALA A 330 48.22 28.41 -36.89
CA ALA A 330 49.28 29.24 -37.47
C ALA A 330 48.92 30.74 -37.46
N ALA A 331 47.66 31.08 -37.78
CA ALA A 331 47.17 32.45 -37.71
C ALA A 331 47.15 33.00 -36.28
N HIS A 332 46.68 32.20 -35.31
CA HIS A 332 46.68 32.55 -33.89
C HIS A 332 48.10 32.70 -33.34
N ALA A 333 49.03 31.81 -33.71
CA ALA A 333 50.42 31.89 -33.29
C ALA A 333 51.14 33.14 -33.81
N ALA A 334 50.80 33.59 -35.02
CA ALA A 334 51.34 34.83 -35.58
C ALA A 334 50.84 36.09 -34.84
N LYS A 335 49.62 36.04 -34.27
CA LYS A 335 49.00 37.14 -33.53
C LYS A 335 48.13 36.62 -32.36
N PRO A 336 48.72 36.32 -31.19
CA PRO A 336 48.01 35.66 -30.09
C PRO A 336 46.87 36.50 -29.46
N ASP A 337 46.99 37.82 -29.52
CA ASP A 337 46.05 38.76 -28.89
C ASP A 337 44.93 39.23 -29.82
N GLU A 338 44.96 38.84 -31.11
CA GLU A 338 43.90 39.14 -32.08
C GLU A 338 43.04 37.88 -32.35
N PRO A 339 41.71 38.00 -32.45
CA PRO A 339 40.86 36.87 -32.82
C PRO A 339 41.15 36.42 -34.25
N VAL A 340 41.05 35.12 -34.49
CA VAL A 340 41.32 34.54 -35.81
C VAL A 340 40.08 34.69 -36.68
N ASP A 341 40.23 35.20 -37.90
CA ASP A 341 39.13 35.27 -38.85
C ASP A 341 38.84 33.88 -39.44
N LEU A 342 38.07 33.09 -38.69
CA LEU A 342 37.71 31.72 -39.06
C LEU A 342 36.90 31.66 -40.36
N ALA A 343 36.10 32.70 -40.67
CA ALA A 343 35.31 32.75 -41.90
C ALA A 343 36.21 32.91 -43.14
N ALA A 344 37.22 33.79 -43.07
CA ALA A 344 38.19 33.96 -44.14
C ALA A 344 39.04 32.69 -44.36
N LEU A 345 39.44 32.02 -43.27
CA LEU A 345 40.18 30.75 -43.35
C LEU A 345 39.35 29.63 -43.96
N ALA A 346 38.08 29.51 -43.56
CA ALA A 346 37.15 28.54 -44.14
C ALA A 346 37.01 28.75 -45.65
N ALA A 347 36.83 29.98 -46.11
CA ALA A 347 36.72 30.29 -47.54
C ALA A 347 37.98 29.90 -48.34
N ARG A 348 39.19 30.11 -47.76
CA ARG A 348 40.44 29.65 -48.37
C ARG A 348 40.51 28.13 -48.47
N VAL A 349 40.23 27.43 -47.38
CA VAL A 349 40.30 25.96 -47.33
C VAL A 349 39.30 25.33 -48.30
N ARG A 350 38.07 25.86 -48.45
CA ARG A 350 37.11 25.39 -49.46
C ARG A 350 37.69 25.44 -50.87
N LYS A 351 38.36 26.54 -51.22
CA LYS A 351 38.97 26.70 -52.54
C LYS A 351 40.12 25.72 -52.79
N GLU A 352 40.90 25.40 -51.75
CA GLU A 352 42.03 24.47 -51.84
C GLU A 352 41.58 23.00 -51.90
N THR A 353 40.50 22.64 -51.22
CA THR A 353 40.02 21.26 -51.10
C THR A 353 38.85 20.92 -52.04
N GLY A 354 38.21 21.95 -52.61
CA GLY A 354 37.04 21.82 -53.48
C GLY A 354 35.78 21.34 -52.73
N LEU A 355 35.70 21.51 -51.41
CA LEU A 355 34.59 21.05 -50.58
C LEU A 355 33.76 22.24 -50.06
N ASP A 356 32.59 22.47 -50.64
CA ASP A 356 31.76 23.64 -50.32
C ASP A 356 30.97 23.54 -49.00
N ALA A 357 30.93 22.35 -48.39
CA ALA A 357 30.12 22.00 -47.22
C ALA A 357 30.58 22.61 -45.87
N LEU A 358 31.70 23.33 -45.84
CA LEU A 358 32.09 24.10 -44.64
C LEU A 358 31.06 25.21 -44.40
N VAL A 359 30.78 25.56 -43.13
CA VAL A 359 29.86 26.64 -42.75
C VAL A 359 30.51 27.46 -41.65
N ALA A 360 30.59 28.78 -41.82
CA ALA A 360 31.12 29.70 -40.81
C ALA A 360 29.99 30.57 -40.25
N GLY A 361 30.01 30.89 -38.96
CA GLY A 361 28.98 31.71 -38.33
C GLY A 361 29.34 32.22 -36.93
N ARG A 362 28.41 32.99 -36.33
CA ARG A 362 28.51 33.54 -34.96
C ARG A 362 27.25 33.29 -34.16
N THR A 363 27.39 33.04 -32.86
CA THR A 363 26.26 32.71 -31.97
C THR A 363 25.63 33.92 -31.28
N GLY A 364 26.41 34.96 -30.94
CA GLY A 364 25.99 35.91 -29.91
C GLY A 364 26.05 35.28 -28.52
N TRP A 365 25.61 36.01 -27.48
CA TRP A 365 25.62 35.52 -26.09
C TRP A 365 24.63 34.37 -25.88
N VAL A 366 25.15 33.16 -25.81
CA VAL A 366 24.37 31.93 -25.62
C VAL A 366 24.76 31.22 -24.33
N THR A 367 23.83 30.49 -23.73
CA THR A 367 24.07 29.52 -22.64
C THR A 367 24.42 28.14 -23.22
N ALA A 368 24.94 27.24 -22.38
CA ALA A 368 25.15 25.85 -22.77
C ALA A 368 23.85 25.17 -23.22
N ALA A 369 22.73 25.44 -22.54
CA ALA A 369 21.43 24.89 -22.90
C ALA A 369 20.91 25.45 -24.24
N GLU A 370 21.08 26.75 -24.50
CA GLU A 370 20.69 27.37 -25.78
C GLU A 370 21.54 26.82 -26.95
N LEU A 371 22.82 26.49 -26.72
CA LEU A 371 23.66 25.81 -27.71
C LEU A 371 23.20 24.37 -27.99
N ALA A 372 22.82 23.64 -26.95
CA ALA A 372 22.31 22.27 -27.07
C ALA A 372 20.91 22.20 -27.72
N ALA A 373 20.09 23.24 -27.55
CA ALA A 373 18.69 23.27 -27.99
C ALA A 373 18.45 23.88 -29.39
N GLY A 374 19.43 24.56 -29.99
CA GLY A 374 19.22 25.40 -31.17
C GLY A 374 19.13 24.68 -32.53
N GLU A 375 18.42 25.30 -33.47
CA GLU A 375 18.27 24.96 -34.92
C GLU A 375 19.59 24.92 -35.72
N ARG A 376 20.75 24.94 -35.06
CA ARG A 376 22.09 24.95 -35.66
C ARG A 376 22.73 23.59 -35.41
N ALA A 377 22.35 22.62 -36.24
CA ALA A 377 22.54 21.17 -36.10
C ALA A 377 23.99 20.65 -35.95
N LEU A 378 25.00 21.49 -35.72
CA LEU A 378 26.41 21.08 -35.64
C LEU A 378 27.16 21.59 -34.39
N LEU A 379 26.53 22.41 -33.52
CA LEU A 379 27.16 22.99 -32.32
C LEU A 379 26.81 22.26 -31.02
N HIS A 380 26.32 21.03 -31.10
CA HIS A 380 25.96 20.20 -29.97
C HIS A 380 27.03 19.14 -29.68
N GLY A 381 26.87 18.42 -28.57
CA GLY A 381 27.69 17.26 -28.21
C GLY A 381 28.71 17.55 -27.12
N ARG A 382 29.10 16.47 -26.43
CA ARG A 382 29.83 16.55 -25.16
C ARG A 382 31.14 17.33 -25.24
N ALA A 383 31.90 17.16 -26.33
CA ALA A 383 33.16 17.88 -26.51
C ALA A 383 32.97 19.41 -26.64
N VAL A 384 31.87 19.84 -27.28
CA VAL A 384 31.51 21.25 -27.42
C VAL A 384 31.05 21.82 -26.08
N GLU A 385 30.23 21.08 -25.34
CA GLU A 385 29.78 21.44 -23.99
C GLU A 385 30.97 21.57 -23.02
N ASP A 386 31.83 20.56 -22.96
CA ASP A 386 33.01 20.55 -22.08
C ASP A 386 33.94 21.73 -22.41
N TRP A 387 34.15 22.04 -23.69
CA TRP A 387 34.95 23.22 -24.07
C TRP A 387 34.25 24.54 -23.71
N PHE A 388 32.94 24.64 -23.93
CA PHE A 388 32.15 25.83 -23.61
C PHE A 388 32.20 26.20 -22.12
N GLU A 389 32.12 25.19 -21.25
CA GLU A 389 32.17 25.35 -19.79
C GLU A 389 33.50 25.95 -19.32
N HIS A 390 34.60 25.62 -19.99
CA HIS A 390 35.96 25.95 -19.55
C HIS A 390 36.66 27.04 -20.40
N CYS A 391 36.04 27.48 -21.50
CA CYS A 391 36.66 28.47 -22.38
C CYS A 391 36.82 29.83 -21.71
N GLU A 392 37.85 30.56 -22.14
CA GLU A 392 38.12 31.94 -21.74
C GLU A 392 38.03 32.86 -22.95
N PRO A 393 37.76 34.17 -22.78
CA PRO A 393 37.72 35.12 -23.89
C PRO A 393 38.99 35.05 -24.76
N GLY A 394 38.82 34.98 -26.08
CA GLY A 394 39.87 34.89 -27.09
C GLY A 394 40.33 33.47 -27.43
N LYS A 395 39.97 32.45 -26.64
CA LYS A 395 40.48 31.07 -26.85
C LYS A 395 39.89 30.40 -28.08
N LEU A 396 40.75 29.74 -28.84
CA LEU A 396 40.44 28.86 -29.97
C LEU A 396 40.39 27.40 -29.49
N SER A 397 39.39 26.63 -29.91
CA SER A 397 39.28 25.19 -29.64
C SER A 397 40.21 24.38 -30.55
N ALA A 398 40.44 23.11 -30.21
CA ALA A 398 40.80 22.11 -31.23
C ALA A 398 39.57 21.80 -32.10
N VAL A 399 39.71 21.02 -33.16
CA VAL A 399 38.53 20.48 -33.85
C VAL A 399 37.79 19.52 -32.92
N LEU A 400 36.54 19.86 -32.63
CA LEU A 400 35.65 19.10 -31.77
C LEU A 400 34.69 18.31 -32.65
N GLY A 401 34.48 17.03 -32.31
CA GLY A 401 33.56 16.16 -33.03
C GLY A 401 32.27 15.92 -32.26
N ASN A 402 31.16 15.83 -32.99
CA ASN A 402 29.90 15.27 -32.49
C ASN A 402 29.40 14.18 -33.44
N ARG A 403 28.14 13.75 -33.26
CA ARG A 403 27.54 12.67 -34.06
C ARG A 403 27.42 13.04 -35.53
N ASP A 404 27.14 14.31 -35.81
CA ASP A 404 26.64 14.78 -37.09
C ASP A 404 27.72 15.55 -37.88
N GLY A 405 28.75 16.06 -37.20
CA GLY A 405 29.89 16.70 -37.87
C GLY A 405 31.05 17.09 -36.97
N LEU A 406 31.89 17.97 -37.51
CA LEU A 406 33.08 18.51 -36.86
C LEU A 406 32.98 20.04 -36.79
N VAL A 407 33.47 20.62 -35.70
CA VAL A 407 33.43 22.06 -35.46
C VAL A 407 34.74 22.60 -34.87
N LEU A 408 35.12 23.79 -35.30
CA LEU A 408 36.17 24.61 -34.71
C LEU A 408 35.54 25.89 -34.14
N LEU A 409 35.84 26.21 -32.88
CA LEU A 409 35.20 27.29 -32.11
C LEU A 409 36.23 28.32 -31.65
N GLN A 410 35.81 29.59 -31.56
CA GLN A 410 36.55 30.64 -30.87
C GLN A 410 35.63 31.46 -29.95
N ALA A 411 36.02 31.60 -28.68
CA ALA A 411 35.28 32.40 -27.71
C ALA A 411 35.66 33.88 -27.83
N ARG A 412 34.67 34.77 -27.95
CA ARG A 412 34.91 36.24 -27.96
C ARG A 412 34.71 36.86 -26.58
N GLY A 413 33.79 36.35 -25.78
CA GLY A 413 33.50 36.86 -24.44
C GLY A 413 32.76 35.86 -23.58
N VAL A 414 32.94 35.94 -22.25
CA VAL A 414 32.38 35.02 -21.24
C VAL A 414 31.74 35.81 -20.09
N LYS A 415 30.53 35.43 -19.67
CA LYS A 415 29.87 35.86 -18.42
C LYS A 415 29.66 34.64 -17.52
N HIS A 416 30.13 34.70 -16.27
CA HIS A 416 30.06 33.59 -15.32
C HIS A 416 28.68 33.45 -14.68
N ALA A 417 28.37 32.24 -14.21
CA ALA A 417 27.15 31.95 -13.48
C ALA A 417 27.19 32.54 -12.06
N ARG A 418 26.04 33.00 -11.54
CA ARG A 418 25.90 33.42 -10.13
C ARG A 418 24.46 33.24 -9.62
N THR A 419 24.33 33.00 -8.32
CA THR A 419 23.06 33.01 -7.59
C THR A 419 22.90 34.36 -6.89
N PRO A 420 21.98 35.24 -7.33
CA PRO A 420 21.76 36.55 -6.71
C PRO A 420 21.13 36.38 -5.32
N LYS A 421 21.52 37.20 -4.33
CA LYS A 421 20.91 37.13 -2.99
C LYS A 421 19.51 37.72 -3.01
N PHE A 422 18.63 37.24 -2.12
CA PHE A 422 17.26 37.74 -1.98
C PHE A 422 17.16 39.27 -1.94
N GLU A 423 17.99 39.94 -1.15
CA GLU A 423 17.98 41.42 -1.02
C GLU A 423 18.25 42.13 -2.35
N ASP A 424 19.06 41.53 -3.23
CA ASP A 424 19.42 42.11 -4.52
C ASP A 424 18.30 41.98 -5.55
N ILE A 425 17.37 41.03 -5.36
CA ILE A 425 16.29 40.70 -6.30
C ILE A 425 14.90 40.68 -5.66
N ARG A 426 14.72 41.26 -4.47
CA ARG A 426 13.48 41.18 -3.68
C ARG A 426 12.23 41.55 -4.49
N ASP A 427 12.29 42.66 -5.21
CA ASP A 427 11.14 43.14 -6.00
C ASP A 427 10.83 42.20 -7.18
N ARG A 428 11.87 41.62 -7.79
CA ARG A 428 11.75 40.59 -8.84
C ARG A 428 11.14 39.29 -8.29
N VAL A 429 11.55 38.85 -7.09
CA VAL A 429 10.96 37.67 -6.43
C VAL A 429 9.50 37.95 -6.07
N ARG A 430 9.19 39.16 -5.59
CA ARG A 430 7.81 39.53 -5.25
C ARG A 430 6.91 39.52 -6.49
N GLU A 431 7.40 40.02 -7.62
CA GLU A 431 6.68 39.93 -8.90
C GLU A 431 6.52 38.48 -9.37
N ALA A 432 7.55 37.64 -9.22
CA ALA A 432 7.51 36.21 -9.49
C ALA A 432 6.48 35.46 -8.62
N TYR A 433 6.42 35.74 -7.32
CA TYR A 433 5.39 35.20 -6.44
C TYR A 433 3.98 35.68 -6.83
N ALA A 434 3.85 36.92 -7.33
CA ALA A 434 2.54 37.43 -7.71
C ALA A 434 2.07 36.94 -9.09
N ARG A 435 2.95 36.67 -10.04
CA ARG A 435 2.58 36.33 -11.44
C ARG A 435 2.97 34.93 -11.89
N GLY A 436 3.85 34.26 -11.17
CA GLY A 436 4.50 33.02 -11.58
C GLY A 436 5.71 33.29 -12.48
N ILE A 437 6.73 32.45 -12.34
CA ILE A 437 7.88 32.42 -13.25
C ILE A 437 7.61 31.47 -14.41
N GLU A 438 8.39 31.58 -15.48
CA GLU A 438 8.24 30.78 -16.70
C GLU A 438 8.17 29.27 -16.42
N GLN A 439 9.06 28.73 -15.57
CA GLN A 439 9.04 27.30 -15.22
C GLN A 439 7.73 26.89 -14.55
N GLU A 440 7.20 27.74 -13.67
CA GLU A 440 5.99 27.49 -12.91
C GLU A 440 4.74 27.56 -13.78
N LEU A 441 4.67 28.57 -14.66
CA LEU A 441 3.59 28.68 -15.65
C LEU A 441 3.57 27.47 -16.59
N ARG A 442 4.74 27.01 -17.03
CA ARG A 442 4.85 25.81 -17.88
C ARG A 442 4.44 24.55 -17.13
N ALA A 443 4.89 24.37 -15.88
CA ALA A 443 4.49 23.23 -15.06
C ALA A 443 2.97 23.22 -14.83
N PHE A 444 2.40 24.37 -14.47
CA PHE A 444 0.96 24.53 -14.27
C PHE A 444 0.15 24.29 -15.55
N TYR A 445 0.65 24.75 -16.70
CA TYR A 445 0.08 24.45 -18.01
C TYR A 445 0.14 22.95 -18.32
N GLU A 446 1.31 22.31 -18.15
CA GLU A 446 1.51 20.89 -18.46
C GLU A 446 0.57 19.98 -17.67
N GLU A 447 0.35 20.29 -16.39
CA GLU A 447 -0.57 19.56 -15.52
C GLU A 447 -2.04 19.69 -15.98
N ARG A 448 -2.43 20.85 -16.54
CA ARG A 448 -3.85 21.19 -16.81
C ARG A 448 -4.20 21.28 -18.30
N LYS A 449 -3.25 21.16 -19.23
CA LYS A 449 -3.46 21.39 -20.68
C LYS A 449 -4.51 20.50 -21.31
N SER A 450 -4.63 19.25 -20.84
CA SER A 450 -5.63 18.30 -21.35
C SER A 450 -7.07 18.61 -20.89
N GLN A 451 -7.22 19.39 -19.82
CA GLN A 451 -8.50 19.70 -19.20
C GLN A 451 -8.95 21.13 -19.50
N LYS A 452 -8.06 22.12 -19.33
CA LYS A 452 -8.41 23.55 -19.33
C LYS A 452 -7.93 24.33 -20.56
N TYR A 453 -6.80 23.95 -21.16
CA TYR A 453 -6.18 24.68 -22.27
C TYR A 453 -6.31 23.94 -23.60
N ARG A 454 -7.56 23.69 -23.99
CA ARG A 454 -7.88 22.97 -25.23
C ARG A 454 -8.92 23.73 -26.05
N THR A 455 -8.93 23.49 -27.37
CA THR A 455 -10.04 23.90 -28.23
C THR A 455 -11.32 23.18 -27.83
N GLU A 456 -12.47 23.69 -28.25
CA GLU A 456 -13.72 22.93 -28.14
C GLU A 456 -13.72 21.70 -29.07
N THR A 457 -14.66 20.80 -28.82
CA THR A 457 -14.92 19.69 -29.76
C THR A 457 -15.62 20.25 -30.99
N THR A 458 -15.05 20.01 -32.17
CA THR A 458 -15.68 20.36 -33.45
C THR A 458 -16.23 19.13 -34.16
N TYR A 459 -17.21 19.34 -35.02
CA TYR A 459 -17.95 18.31 -35.75
C TYR A 459 -17.78 18.52 -37.24
N HIS A 460 -17.47 17.43 -37.94
CA HIS A 460 -17.53 17.35 -39.39
C HIS A 460 -18.86 16.73 -39.78
N LEU A 461 -19.70 17.53 -40.41
CA LEU A 461 -21.02 17.15 -40.90
C LEU A 461 -21.05 17.15 -42.42
N GLU A 462 -21.91 16.31 -42.97
CA GLU A 462 -22.37 16.44 -44.34
C GLU A 462 -23.86 16.67 -44.33
N LEU A 463 -24.34 17.50 -45.26
CA LEU A 463 -25.72 17.94 -45.34
C LEU A 463 -26.19 17.88 -46.79
N ALA A 464 -27.31 17.22 -47.03
CA ALA A 464 -28.07 17.32 -48.28
C ALA A 464 -29.36 18.11 -48.00
N VAL A 465 -29.74 19.03 -48.89
CA VAL A 465 -30.91 19.88 -48.70
C VAL A 465 -31.91 19.74 -49.85
N TYR A 466 -33.17 19.93 -49.49
CA TYR A 466 -34.33 20.05 -50.37
C TYR A 466 -34.95 21.41 -50.09
N GLU A 467 -34.72 22.38 -50.99
CA GLU A 467 -35.25 23.73 -50.84
C GLU A 467 -36.70 23.78 -51.35
N ASP A 468 -37.59 24.42 -50.60
CA ASP A 468 -39.02 24.49 -50.96
C ASP A 468 -39.25 25.08 -52.35
N ALA A 469 -38.38 26.02 -52.76
CA ALA A 469 -38.40 26.65 -54.08
C ALA A 469 -38.26 25.65 -55.23
N ASP A 470 -37.47 24.58 -55.07
CA ASP A 470 -37.30 23.52 -56.07
C ASP A 470 -38.59 22.67 -56.21
N PHE A 471 -39.51 22.78 -55.24
CA PHE A 471 -40.82 22.15 -55.22
C PHE A 471 -41.98 23.15 -55.43
N GLY A 472 -41.70 24.31 -56.02
CA GLY A 472 -42.71 25.35 -56.29
C GLY A 472 -43.24 26.05 -55.03
N GLY A 473 -42.47 26.04 -53.94
CA GLY A 473 -42.83 26.59 -52.63
C GLY A 473 -43.62 25.63 -51.73
N ASP A 474 -43.78 24.36 -52.12
CA ASP A 474 -44.57 23.37 -51.41
C ASP A 474 -43.70 22.56 -50.43
N HIS A 475 -43.62 23.03 -49.18
CA HIS A 475 -42.79 22.43 -48.13
C HIS A 475 -43.12 20.95 -47.85
N ALA A 476 -44.40 20.58 -47.94
CA ALA A 476 -44.82 19.19 -47.71
C ALA A 476 -44.23 18.24 -48.76
N LYS A 477 -44.02 18.70 -50.00
CA LYS A 477 -43.35 17.93 -51.05
C LYS A 477 -41.85 17.81 -50.82
N ALA A 478 -41.20 18.88 -50.33
CA ALA A 478 -39.78 18.82 -49.97
C ALA A 478 -39.53 17.81 -48.84
N VAL A 479 -40.37 17.81 -47.80
CA VAL A 479 -40.34 16.83 -46.70
C VAL A 479 -40.61 15.40 -47.19
N ALA A 480 -41.61 15.22 -48.06
CA ALA A 480 -41.89 13.90 -48.64
C ALA A 480 -40.69 13.37 -49.44
N ALA A 481 -40.06 14.21 -50.28
CA ALA A 481 -38.88 13.84 -51.06
C ALA A 481 -37.67 13.50 -50.17
N ALA A 482 -37.46 14.23 -49.08
CA ALA A 482 -36.40 13.91 -48.11
C ALA A 482 -36.64 12.57 -47.41
N LYS A 483 -37.90 12.27 -47.02
CA LYS A 483 -38.27 10.98 -46.42
C LYS A 483 -38.13 9.81 -47.38
N ASP A 484 -38.58 9.97 -48.61
CA ASP A 484 -38.42 8.95 -49.65
C ASP A 484 -36.93 8.62 -49.87
N THR A 485 -36.08 9.64 -49.90
CA THR A 485 -34.62 9.44 -49.96
C THR A 485 -34.09 8.71 -48.74
N LEU A 486 -34.50 9.09 -47.53
CA LEU A 486 -34.05 8.44 -46.30
C LEU A 486 -34.47 6.97 -46.23
N ASP A 487 -35.69 6.64 -46.64
CA ASP A 487 -36.20 5.28 -46.66
C ASP A 487 -35.54 4.45 -47.77
N ALA A 488 -35.28 5.02 -48.94
CA ALA A 488 -34.47 4.39 -49.99
C ALA A 488 -33.05 4.05 -49.49
N VAL A 489 -32.41 4.95 -48.73
CA VAL A 489 -31.11 4.65 -48.10
C VAL A 489 -31.23 3.50 -47.12
N ARG A 490 -32.23 3.55 -46.22
CA ARG A 490 -32.43 2.54 -45.17
C ARG A 490 -32.67 1.15 -45.75
N GLU A 491 -33.42 1.05 -46.84
CA GLU A 491 -33.63 -0.22 -47.56
C GLU A 491 -32.35 -0.71 -48.25
N LEU A 492 -31.56 0.18 -48.86
CA LEU A 492 -30.26 -0.16 -49.45
C LEU A 492 -29.29 -0.73 -48.40
N VAL A 493 -29.30 -0.14 -47.20
CA VAL A 493 -28.49 -0.58 -46.05
C VAL A 493 -29.02 -1.89 -45.44
N ARG A 494 -30.35 -2.07 -45.33
CA ARG A 494 -30.97 -3.31 -44.84
C ARG A 494 -30.76 -4.52 -45.76
N GLY A 495 -30.82 -4.32 -47.07
CA GLY A 495 -30.66 -5.38 -48.08
C GLY A 495 -29.24 -5.95 -48.18
N ARG A 496 -28.23 -5.24 -47.64
CA ARG A 496 -26.82 -5.66 -47.61
C ARG A 496 -26.34 -5.96 -46.18
N LYS A 497 -27.06 -6.80 -45.43
CA LYS A 497 -26.54 -7.35 -44.16
C LYS A 497 -25.31 -8.22 -44.44
N GLY A 498 -24.11 -7.63 -44.31
CA GLY A 498 -22.82 -8.32 -44.35
C GLY A 498 -21.75 -7.70 -45.26
N ALA A 499 -22.06 -6.65 -46.04
CA ALA A 499 -21.14 -6.13 -47.07
C ALA A 499 -20.46 -4.79 -46.74
N PHE A 500 -20.92 -4.03 -45.75
CA PHE A 500 -20.19 -2.84 -45.28
C PHE A 500 -19.44 -3.19 -44.00
N LYS A 501 -18.11 -3.24 -44.08
CA LYS A 501 -17.26 -3.25 -42.87
C LYS A 501 -17.38 -1.88 -42.21
N ASP A 502 -17.38 -1.84 -40.88
CA ASP A 502 -17.31 -0.58 -40.12
C ASP A 502 -16.18 0.29 -40.69
N GLY A 503 -16.54 1.46 -41.26
CA GLY A 503 -15.58 2.42 -41.83
C GLY A 503 -15.59 2.60 -43.36
N GLU A 504 -16.40 1.88 -44.14
CA GLU A 504 -16.56 2.19 -45.57
C GLU A 504 -17.41 3.45 -45.79
N LYS A 505 -16.85 4.45 -46.50
CA LYS A 505 -17.49 5.73 -46.82
C LYS A 505 -18.76 5.52 -47.66
N PHE A 506 -19.93 5.68 -47.07
CA PHE A 506 -21.17 5.95 -47.81
C PHE A 506 -21.06 7.36 -48.39
N ASP A 507 -21.44 7.60 -49.63
CA ASP A 507 -21.32 8.92 -50.27
C ASP A 507 -22.72 9.42 -50.66
N PHE A 508 -23.10 10.66 -50.29
CA PHE A 508 -24.39 11.23 -50.74
C PHE A 508 -24.49 11.25 -52.27
N TYR A 509 -23.35 11.26 -52.97
CA TYR A 509 -23.29 11.14 -54.43
C TYR A 509 -23.79 9.78 -54.97
N LEU A 510 -23.88 8.72 -54.16
CA LEU A 510 -24.40 7.41 -54.55
C LEU A 510 -25.94 7.31 -54.54
N LEU A 511 -26.64 8.25 -53.88
CA LEU A 511 -28.11 8.29 -53.84
C LEU A 511 -28.76 8.84 -55.10
N GLY A 512 -27.96 9.35 -56.04
CA GLY A 512 -28.44 9.89 -57.32
C GLY A 512 -28.90 8.86 -58.34
N THR A 513 -29.51 7.74 -57.91
CA THR A 513 -30.03 6.69 -58.80
C THR A 513 -31.48 6.89 -59.23
N ASP A 514 -32.26 7.76 -58.56
CA ASP A 514 -33.55 8.25 -59.05
C ASP A 514 -33.38 9.60 -59.76
N PRO A 515 -33.72 9.73 -61.07
CA PRO A 515 -33.53 10.95 -61.86
C PRO A 515 -34.33 12.16 -61.39
N GLU A 516 -35.51 11.97 -60.79
CA GLU A 516 -36.37 13.06 -60.30
C GLU A 516 -35.85 13.59 -58.96
N ILE A 517 -35.46 12.69 -58.05
CA ILE A 517 -34.89 13.04 -56.73
C ILE A 517 -33.53 13.74 -56.88
N LYS A 518 -32.70 13.28 -57.82
CA LYS A 518 -31.37 13.88 -58.11
C LYS A 518 -31.46 15.33 -58.59
N LYS A 519 -32.57 15.73 -59.19
CA LYS A 519 -32.76 17.10 -59.71
C LYS A 519 -33.05 18.12 -58.61
N ALA A 520 -33.60 17.67 -57.47
CA ALA A 520 -34.01 18.52 -56.35
C ALA A 520 -33.08 18.44 -55.13
N MET A 521 -32.33 17.34 -54.96
CA MET A 521 -31.37 17.20 -53.85
C MET A 521 -30.06 17.96 -54.14
N ARG A 522 -29.70 18.92 -53.28
CA ARG A 522 -28.38 19.59 -53.33
C ARG A 522 -27.52 19.11 -52.17
N VAL A 523 -26.40 18.47 -52.48
CA VAL A 523 -25.37 18.16 -51.47
C VAL A 523 -24.62 19.45 -51.17
N VAL A 524 -24.60 19.85 -49.90
CA VAL A 524 -23.85 21.01 -49.42
C VAL A 524 -22.43 20.55 -49.15
N ASP A 525 -21.55 20.75 -50.13
CA ASP A 525 -20.11 20.54 -49.99
C ASP A 525 -19.47 21.87 -49.58
N ASP A 526 -19.50 22.15 -48.27
CA ASP A 526 -19.00 23.40 -47.69
C ASP A 526 -17.92 23.08 -46.65
N GLU A 527 -16.74 23.71 -46.79
CA GLU A 527 -15.66 23.64 -45.80
C GLU A 527 -16.12 24.10 -44.42
N ALA A 528 -17.11 25.00 -44.35
CA ALA A 528 -17.70 25.46 -43.10
C ALA A 528 -18.41 24.34 -42.31
N LEU A 529 -18.75 23.20 -42.94
CA LEU A 529 -19.36 22.06 -42.26
C LEU A 529 -18.34 21.11 -41.61
N LYS A 530 -17.03 21.33 -41.82
CA LYS A 530 -15.97 20.40 -41.38
C LYS A 530 -15.44 20.65 -39.97
N GLU A 531 -15.59 21.88 -39.46
CA GLU A 531 -15.09 22.30 -38.14
C GLU A 531 -16.13 23.15 -37.38
N LEU A 532 -17.35 22.64 -37.22
CA LEU A 532 -18.38 23.34 -36.43
C LEU A 532 -18.28 22.96 -34.95
N ASP A 533 -18.11 23.92 -34.05
CA ASP A 533 -18.33 23.69 -32.60
C ASP A 533 -19.82 23.81 -32.23
N LYS A 534 -20.17 23.60 -30.95
CA LYS A 534 -21.56 23.65 -30.48
C LYS A 534 -22.22 25.03 -30.71
N GLU A 535 -21.47 26.12 -30.58
CA GLU A 535 -22.01 27.47 -30.74
C GLU A 535 -22.22 27.81 -32.23
N ALA A 536 -21.26 27.46 -33.08
CA ALA A 536 -21.36 27.58 -34.53
C ALA A 536 -22.51 26.72 -35.08
N LEU A 537 -22.71 25.52 -34.54
CA LEU A 537 -23.88 24.68 -34.88
C LEU A 537 -25.19 25.39 -34.55
N ALA A 538 -25.33 25.90 -33.32
CA ALA A 538 -26.55 26.59 -32.88
C ALA A 538 -26.87 27.82 -33.75
N LYS A 539 -25.84 28.51 -34.26
CA LYS A 539 -25.97 29.68 -35.14
C LYS A 539 -26.10 29.33 -36.63
N HIS A 540 -25.92 28.07 -37.03
CA HIS A 540 -25.91 27.69 -38.44
C HIS A 540 -27.32 27.77 -39.05
N PRO A 541 -27.53 28.46 -40.19
CA PRO A 541 -28.88 28.72 -40.74
C PRO A 541 -29.72 27.47 -41.02
N ARG A 542 -29.07 26.34 -41.33
CA ARG A 542 -29.73 25.07 -41.70
C ARG A 542 -29.58 23.96 -40.66
N LEU A 543 -28.64 24.11 -39.71
CA LEU A 543 -28.26 23.06 -38.74
C LEU A 543 -28.47 23.50 -37.29
N GLY A 544 -28.82 24.76 -37.05
CA GLY A 544 -29.21 25.28 -35.73
C GLY A 544 -30.19 24.38 -34.97
N PRO A 545 -31.29 23.92 -35.60
CA PRO A 545 -32.25 23.02 -34.96
C PRO A 545 -31.68 21.66 -34.56
N ALA A 546 -30.53 21.26 -35.12
CA ALA A 546 -29.87 19.99 -34.80
C ALA A 546 -28.73 20.13 -33.76
N ALA A 547 -28.43 21.34 -33.26
CA ALA A 547 -27.23 21.60 -32.46
C ALA A 547 -27.10 20.75 -31.18
N ASP A 548 -28.22 20.38 -30.54
CA ASP A 548 -28.20 19.54 -29.34
C ASP A 548 -28.11 18.03 -29.65
N ILE A 549 -28.48 17.63 -30.87
CA ILE A 549 -28.47 16.22 -31.30
C ILE A 549 -27.09 15.83 -31.83
N VAL A 550 -26.44 16.72 -32.59
CA VAL A 550 -25.11 16.47 -33.20
C VAL A 550 -24.07 15.92 -32.20
N PRO A 551 -23.93 16.44 -30.96
CA PRO A 551 -22.96 15.93 -29.99
C PRO A 551 -23.12 14.46 -29.58
N THR A 552 -24.35 13.93 -29.66
CA THR A 552 -24.74 12.58 -29.23
C THR A 552 -25.08 11.64 -30.39
N ALA A 553 -25.10 12.16 -31.62
CA ALA A 553 -25.39 11.40 -32.82
C ALA A 553 -24.33 10.32 -33.07
N ARG A 554 -24.78 9.16 -33.56
CA ARG A 554 -23.86 8.10 -33.99
C ARG A 554 -23.19 8.51 -35.31
N PRO A 555 -21.87 8.32 -35.47
CA PRO A 555 -21.21 8.58 -36.74
C PRO A 555 -21.91 7.85 -37.89
N TYR A 556 -22.09 8.57 -39.00
CA TYR A 556 -22.74 8.14 -40.24
C TYR A 556 -24.23 7.82 -40.14
N ALA A 557 -24.87 8.01 -38.98
CA ALA A 557 -26.32 7.97 -38.88
C ALA A 557 -26.93 9.18 -39.61
N LEU A 558 -27.99 8.92 -40.38
CA LEU A 558 -28.71 9.95 -41.12
C LEU A 558 -29.86 10.49 -40.26
N HIS A 559 -29.93 11.81 -40.20
CA HIS A 559 -30.89 12.57 -39.41
C HIS A 559 -31.57 13.61 -40.31
N GLU A 560 -32.86 13.83 -40.08
CA GLU A 560 -33.63 14.90 -40.72
C GLU A 560 -33.53 16.18 -39.88
N VAL A 561 -33.48 17.34 -40.55
CA VAL A 561 -33.54 18.65 -39.92
C VAL A 561 -34.39 19.57 -40.79
N GLU A 562 -35.46 20.12 -40.22
CA GLU A 562 -36.24 21.17 -40.88
C GLU A 562 -35.59 22.54 -40.61
N PHE A 563 -35.56 23.41 -41.61
CA PHE A 563 -35.04 24.78 -41.50
C PHE A 563 -35.90 25.75 -42.30
N ASP A 564 -35.68 27.06 -42.14
CA ASP A 564 -36.47 28.07 -42.85
C ASP A 564 -36.22 27.99 -44.38
N GLY A 565 -37.26 27.63 -45.13
CA GLY A 565 -37.23 27.48 -46.60
C GLY A 565 -36.83 26.10 -47.12
N GLY A 566 -36.78 25.05 -46.29
CA GLY A 566 -36.55 23.69 -46.76
C GLY A 566 -36.36 22.62 -45.67
N VAL A 567 -35.98 21.42 -46.10
CA VAL A 567 -35.62 20.31 -45.23
C VAL A 567 -34.25 19.76 -45.60
N GLY A 568 -33.48 19.34 -44.60
CA GLY A 568 -32.14 18.80 -44.73
C GLY A 568 -32.04 17.37 -44.21
N ILE A 569 -31.16 16.59 -44.82
CA ILE A 569 -30.69 15.30 -44.31
C ILE A 569 -29.21 15.46 -44.01
N TRP A 570 -28.82 15.28 -42.75
CA TRP A 570 -27.44 15.41 -42.33
C TRP A 570 -26.91 14.14 -41.68
N ARG A 571 -25.59 14.02 -41.62
CA ARG A 571 -24.91 12.97 -40.85
C ARG A 571 -23.62 13.48 -40.21
N LEU A 572 -23.27 12.86 -39.09
CA LEU A 572 -21.99 13.08 -38.44
C LEU A 572 -20.91 12.24 -39.12
N VAL A 573 -20.00 12.86 -39.85
CA VAL A 573 -18.85 12.16 -40.47
C VAL A 573 -17.81 11.84 -39.41
N ARG A 574 -17.42 12.84 -38.61
CA ARG A 574 -16.40 12.69 -37.58
C ARG A 574 -16.59 13.71 -36.46
N LYS A 575 -16.35 13.26 -35.22
CA LYS A 575 -16.13 14.13 -34.06
C LYS A 575 -14.63 14.39 -33.95
N ASN A 576 -14.22 15.64 -34.09
CA ASN A 576 -12.82 16.04 -33.94
C ASN A 576 -12.57 16.32 -32.45
N PRO A 577 -11.69 15.54 -31.79
CA PRO A 577 -11.42 15.74 -30.37
C PRO A 577 -10.76 17.10 -30.14
N PRO A 578 -10.95 17.69 -28.95
CA PRO A 578 -10.33 18.95 -28.59
C PRO A 578 -8.81 18.83 -28.63
N LYS A 579 -8.13 19.83 -29.20
CA LYS A 579 -6.67 19.90 -29.30
C LYS A 579 -6.13 20.82 -28.21
N THR A 580 -4.99 20.47 -27.62
CA THR A 580 -4.32 21.35 -26.65
C THR A 580 -3.79 22.60 -27.35
N LEU A 581 -4.07 23.78 -26.79
CA LEU A 581 -3.58 25.06 -27.28
C LEU A 581 -2.11 25.24 -26.88
N PRO A 582 -1.22 25.71 -27.77
CA PRO A 582 0.18 25.96 -27.43
C PRO A 582 0.32 26.88 -26.23
N PHE A 583 1.31 26.60 -25.36
CA PHE A 583 1.57 27.39 -24.15
C PHE A 583 1.67 28.90 -24.43
N GLU A 584 2.37 29.29 -25.51
CA GLU A 584 2.56 30.70 -25.86
C GLU A 584 1.24 31.44 -26.12
N GLU A 585 0.22 30.75 -26.67
CA GLU A 585 -1.09 31.36 -26.95
C GLU A 585 -1.92 31.54 -25.68
N VAL A 586 -1.70 30.71 -24.66
CA VAL A 586 -2.50 30.68 -23.42
C VAL A 586 -1.74 31.17 -22.20
N ARG A 587 -0.52 31.68 -22.38
CA ARG A 587 0.39 32.08 -21.31
C ARG A 587 -0.24 33.04 -20.29
N GLU A 588 -0.90 34.09 -20.75
CA GLU A 588 -1.54 35.06 -19.86
C GLU A 588 -2.70 34.44 -19.07
N ARG A 589 -3.50 33.59 -19.72
CA ARG A 589 -4.58 32.85 -19.06
C ARG A 589 -4.04 31.88 -18.00
N VAL A 590 -2.94 31.19 -18.30
CA VAL A 590 -2.24 30.31 -17.36
C VAL A 590 -1.76 31.12 -16.14
N ALA A 591 -1.21 32.31 -16.35
CA ALA A 591 -0.77 33.18 -15.27
C ALA A 591 -1.94 33.65 -14.39
N GLU A 592 -3.06 34.06 -14.98
CA GLU A 592 -4.28 34.43 -14.24
C GLU A 592 -4.83 33.25 -13.42
N ASP A 593 -4.85 32.06 -14.01
CA ASP A 593 -5.33 30.84 -13.36
C ASP A 593 -4.43 30.40 -12.19
N LEU A 594 -3.11 30.48 -12.35
CA LEU A 594 -2.15 30.22 -11.27
C LEU A 594 -2.32 31.23 -10.13
N ARG A 595 -2.55 32.50 -10.46
CA ARG A 595 -2.83 33.55 -9.47
C ARG A 595 -4.10 33.27 -8.68
N LEU A 596 -5.13 32.77 -9.35
CA LEU A 596 -6.37 32.38 -8.69
C LEU A 596 -6.18 31.16 -7.79
N GLN A 597 -5.40 30.15 -8.22
CA GLN A 597 -5.05 29.01 -7.36
C GLN A 597 -4.31 29.47 -6.11
N ARG A 598 -3.30 30.35 -6.24
CA ARG A 598 -2.61 30.93 -5.09
C ARG A 598 -3.55 31.70 -4.18
N GLY A 599 -4.54 32.39 -4.75
CA GLY A 599 -5.61 33.02 -3.97
C GLY A 599 -6.42 32.00 -3.17
N LEU A 600 -6.69 30.82 -3.72
CA LEU A 600 -7.39 29.74 -3.03
C LEU A 600 -6.53 29.19 -1.87
N GLU A 601 -5.27 28.85 -2.12
CA GLU A 601 -4.32 28.36 -1.10
C GLU A 601 -4.17 29.36 0.05
N ARG A 602 -4.05 30.66 -0.27
CA ARG A 602 -3.99 31.71 0.76
C ARG A 602 -5.31 31.90 1.50
N ALA A 603 -6.45 31.67 0.83
CA ALA A 603 -7.74 31.69 1.50
C ALA A 603 -7.88 30.51 2.48
N GLU A 604 -7.32 29.34 2.15
CA GLU A 604 -7.28 28.18 3.03
C GLU A 604 -6.41 28.46 4.26
N GLU A 605 -5.22 29.03 4.10
CA GLU A 605 -4.38 29.44 5.24
C GLU A 605 -5.08 30.46 6.15
N ALA A 606 -5.85 31.38 5.57
CA ALA A 606 -6.56 32.42 6.32
C ALA A 606 -7.89 31.95 6.93
N ILE A 607 -8.41 30.78 6.54
CA ILE A 607 -9.74 30.34 6.98
C ILE A 607 -9.75 29.94 8.44
N ASP A 608 -8.65 29.40 8.97
CA ASP A 608 -8.55 29.00 10.38
C ASP A 608 -8.60 30.20 11.32
N GLU A 609 -7.96 31.31 10.94
CA GLU A 609 -8.08 32.59 11.67
C GLU A 609 -9.52 33.12 11.63
N LEU A 610 -10.19 32.98 10.49
CA LEU A 610 -11.60 33.37 10.34
C LEU A 610 -12.51 32.49 11.21
N ILE A 611 -12.29 31.17 11.24
CA ILE A 611 -13.01 30.22 12.11
C ILE A 611 -12.84 30.61 13.57
N ALA A 612 -11.60 30.83 14.01
CA ALA A 612 -11.30 31.24 15.38
C ALA A 612 -12.00 32.56 15.75
N ALA A 613 -12.07 33.50 14.82
CA ALA A 613 -12.71 34.80 15.03
C ALA A 613 -14.26 34.74 14.98
N LEU A 614 -14.84 33.73 14.33
CA LEU A 614 -16.29 33.50 14.25
C LEU A 614 -16.85 32.76 15.47
N LYS A 615 -16.01 32.09 16.25
CA LYS A 615 -16.42 31.27 17.39
C LYS A 615 -17.28 32.05 18.38
N GLY A 616 -18.44 31.48 18.74
CA GLY A 616 -19.40 32.08 19.68
C GLY A 616 -20.15 33.32 19.17
N LYS A 617 -20.05 33.67 17.88
CA LYS A 617 -20.81 34.79 17.28
C LYS A 617 -22.12 34.29 16.68
N GLU A 618 -23.23 34.94 17.05
CA GLU A 618 -24.56 34.58 16.56
C GLU A 618 -25.40 35.82 16.21
N GLY A 619 -26.51 35.60 15.49
CA GLY A 619 -27.49 36.65 15.16
C GLY A 619 -26.89 37.88 14.48
N GLU A 620 -27.31 39.07 14.91
CA GLU A 620 -26.86 40.35 14.35
C GLU A 620 -25.36 40.61 14.55
N GLU A 621 -24.74 40.05 15.60
CA GLU A 621 -23.30 40.21 15.85
C GLU A 621 -22.47 39.50 14.76
N LEU A 622 -22.89 38.27 14.41
CA LEU A 622 -22.29 37.51 13.32
C LEU A 622 -22.45 38.24 11.98
N ASP A 623 -23.65 38.73 11.68
CA ASP A 623 -23.94 39.44 10.43
C ASP A 623 -23.11 40.73 10.31
N ALA A 624 -22.97 41.51 11.40
CA ALA A 624 -22.11 42.68 11.43
C ALA A 624 -20.62 42.34 11.25
N PHE A 625 -20.14 41.26 11.86
CA PHE A 625 -18.76 40.80 11.76
C PHE A 625 -18.39 40.36 10.33
N LEU A 626 -19.29 39.63 9.67
CA LEU A 626 -19.14 39.19 8.28
C LEU A 626 -19.20 40.38 7.32
N ALA A 627 -20.17 41.28 7.50
CA ALA A 627 -20.33 42.48 6.67
C ALA A 627 -19.11 43.41 6.73
N ALA A 628 -18.49 43.58 7.92
CA ALA A 628 -17.25 44.34 8.08
C ALA A 628 -16.08 43.76 7.26
N ARG A 629 -16.15 42.48 6.89
CA ARG A 629 -15.17 41.78 6.03
C ARG A 629 -15.68 41.58 4.61
N GLY A 630 -16.84 42.14 4.25
CA GLY A 630 -17.46 41.96 2.93
C GLY A 630 -17.88 40.51 2.65
N LEU A 631 -18.24 39.77 3.70
CA LEU A 631 -18.77 38.41 3.63
C LEU A 631 -20.25 38.41 4.03
N GLU A 632 -21.00 37.42 3.56
CA GLU A 632 -22.40 37.21 3.91
C GLU A 632 -22.63 35.74 4.24
N ARG A 633 -23.53 35.45 5.19
CA ARG A 633 -24.02 34.09 5.43
C ARG A 633 -25.26 33.83 4.58
N LYS A 634 -25.35 32.63 4.03
CA LYS A 634 -26.51 32.11 3.33
C LYS A 634 -27.05 30.91 4.07
N ARG A 635 -28.33 30.63 3.90
CA ARG A 635 -29.01 29.47 4.47
C ARG A 635 -29.48 28.57 3.33
N THR A 636 -29.27 27.28 3.45
CA THR A 636 -29.76 26.30 2.48
C THR A 636 -31.24 26.01 2.72
N GLU A 637 -31.94 25.54 1.70
CA GLU A 637 -33.15 24.74 1.91
C GLU A 637 -32.80 23.38 2.56
N PRO A 638 -33.75 22.66 3.17
CA PRO A 638 -33.51 21.32 3.69
C PRO A 638 -33.06 20.35 2.59
N PHE A 639 -31.96 19.63 2.81
CA PHE A 639 -31.41 18.70 1.82
C PHE A 639 -31.09 17.32 2.42
N SER A 640 -31.15 16.28 1.59
CA SER A 640 -30.83 14.90 1.96
C SER A 640 -29.35 14.60 1.78
N ARG A 641 -28.90 13.45 2.31
CA ARG A 641 -27.52 12.96 2.17
C ARG A 641 -27.11 12.69 0.71
N ASP A 642 -28.09 12.48 -0.17
CA ASP A 642 -27.91 12.18 -1.59
C ASP A 642 -27.98 13.44 -2.47
N ALA A 643 -28.07 14.64 -1.89
CA ALA A 643 -28.09 15.87 -2.66
C ALA A 643 -26.72 16.10 -3.35
N HIS A 644 -26.73 16.18 -4.67
CA HIS A 644 -25.53 16.47 -5.47
C HIS A 644 -25.37 17.95 -5.84
N SER A 645 -26.46 18.72 -5.76
CA SER A 645 -26.46 20.16 -6.00
C SER A 645 -27.40 20.85 -5.01
N LEU A 646 -27.05 22.07 -4.61
CA LEU A 646 -27.88 22.95 -3.77
C LEU A 646 -27.95 24.32 -4.44
N GLU A 647 -28.95 25.13 -4.08
CA GLU A 647 -29.02 26.50 -4.59
C GLU A 647 -27.77 27.28 -4.21
N GLY A 648 -27.06 27.75 -5.23
CA GLY A 648 -25.78 28.44 -5.07
C GLY A 648 -24.58 27.53 -4.80
N ILE A 649 -24.70 26.19 -4.90
CA ILE A 649 -23.60 25.22 -4.78
C ILE A 649 -23.80 24.09 -5.82
N ALA A 650 -23.14 24.18 -6.98
CA ALA A 650 -23.34 23.26 -8.10
C ALA A 650 -22.83 21.83 -7.81
N GLU A 651 -21.66 21.70 -7.16
CA GLU A 651 -21.06 20.42 -6.71
C GLU A 651 -21.12 20.29 -5.19
N ALA A 652 -22.31 20.00 -4.66
CA ALA A 652 -22.57 20.03 -3.22
C ALA A 652 -22.14 18.76 -2.47
N SER A 653 -21.64 17.72 -3.15
CA SER A 653 -21.39 16.41 -2.52
C SER A 653 -20.48 16.47 -1.29
N GLN A 654 -19.36 17.22 -1.37
CA GLN A 654 -18.45 17.37 -0.23
C GLN A 654 -19.06 18.25 0.87
N PHE A 655 -19.77 19.31 0.48
CA PHE A 655 -20.51 20.19 1.40
C PHE A 655 -21.55 19.39 2.19
N VAL A 656 -22.36 18.60 1.51
CA VAL A 656 -23.38 17.71 2.08
C VAL A 656 -22.74 16.70 3.03
N ALA A 657 -21.65 16.04 2.61
CA ALA A 657 -20.95 15.09 3.47
C ALA A 657 -20.46 15.74 4.78
N GLN A 658 -19.86 16.93 4.71
CA GLN A 658 -19.41 17.67 5.90
C GLN A 658 -20.57 18.13 6.77
N CYS A 659 -21.71 18.55 6.20
CA CYS A 659 -22.90 18.88 6.97
C CYS A 659 -23.46 17.66 7.72
N PHE A 660 -23.48 16.46 7.11
CA PHE A 660 -23.96 15.26 7.79
C PHE A 660 -22.98 14.70 8.84
N ALA A 661 -21.71 15.12 8.80
CA ALA A 661 -20.70 14.82 9.81
C ALA A 661 -20.66 15.87 10.95
N ALA A 662 -21.29 17.03 10.78
CA ALA A 662 -21.29 18.11 11.76
C ALA A 662 -22.43 17.98 12.79
N GLU A 663 -22.17 18.51 13.99
CA GLU A 663 -23.17 18.61 15.06
C GLU A 663 -24.23 19.67 14.72
N VAL A 664 -25.48 19.44 15.16
CA VAL A 664 -26.59 20.40 14.97
C VAL A 664 -26.46 21.51 16.00
N GLY A 665 -26.51 22.76 15.55
CA GLY A 665 -26.34 23.94 16.41
C GLY A 665 -24.88 24.27 16.72
N GLY A 666 -23.92 23.62 16.04
CA GLY A 666 -22.49 23.94 16.18
C GLY A 666 -22.09 25.25 15.49
N ASP A 667 -20.86 25.69 15.78
CA ASP A 667 -20.24 26.86 15.15
C ASP A 667 -19.77 26.58 13.72
N PHE A 668 -19.28 27.63 13.03
CA PHE A 668 -18.61 27.51 11.73
C PHE A 668 -17.22 26.88 11.89
N GLU A 669 -17.17 25.56 12.05
CA GLU A 669 -15.93 24.82 12.35
C GLU A 669 -15.36 24.07 11.14
N ARG A 670 -16.14 23.96 10.05
CA ARG A 670 -15.79 23.15 8.88
C ARG A 670 -15.90 23.97 7.61
N TRP A 671 -15.02 23.73 6.66
CA TRP A 671 -15.08 24.34 5.33
C TRP A 671 -14.87 23.30 4.24
N VAL A 672 -15.34 23.63 3.03
CA VAL A 672 -15.10 22.83 1.81
C VAL A 672 -14.71 23.75 0.66
N PRO A 673 -13.79 23.32 -0.22
CA PRO A 673 -13.49 24.07 -1.43
C PRO A 673 -14.62 23.91 -2.47
N ASP A 674 -14.95 25.02 -3.13
CA ASP A 674 -15.79 25.08 -4.32
C ASP A 674 -14.89 25.55 -5.47
N ALA A 675 -14.18 24.58 -6.05
CA ALA A 675 -13.17 24.81 -7.07
C ALA A 675 -13.74 25.42 -8.36
N GLU A 676 -14.98 25.08 -8.70
CA GLU A 676 -15.67 25.60 -9.89
C GLU A 676 -15.88 27.11 -9.80
N ASN A 677 -16.26 27.60 -8.61
CA ASN A 677 -16.49 29.03 -8.36
C ASN A 677 -15.30 29.74 -7.70
N ALA A 678 -14.16 29.05 -7.56
CA ALA A 678 -12.94 29.53 -6.90
C ALA A 678 -13.24 30.23 -5.56
N ARG A 679 -13.89 29.51 -4.64
CA ARG A 679 -14.19 29.99 -3.29
C ARG A 679 -14.15 28.86 -2.28
N LEU A 680 -14.08 29.21 -1.00
CA LEU A 680 -14.27 28.28 0.11
C LEU A 680 -15.66 28.50 0.71
N LEU A 681 -16.32 27.41 1.10
CA LEU A 681 -17.61 27.43 1.76
C LEU A 681 -17.41 26.99 3.20
N LEU A 682 -17.42 27.97 4.11
CA LEU A 682 -17.41 27.71 5.55
C LEU A 682 -18.83 27.38 6.00
N LEU A 683 -19.06 26.26 6.67
CA LEU A 683 -20.40 25.73 6.94
C LEU A 683 -20.64 25.46 8.42
N ARG A 684 -21.91 25.57 8.81
CA ARG A 684 -22.45 25.06 10.08
C ARG A 684 -23.84 24.46 9.85
N VAL A 685 -24.24 23.53 10.70
CA VAL A 685 -25.58 22.92 10.62
C VAL A 685 -26.48 23.54 11.66
N VAL A 686 -27.58 24.14 11.22
CA VAL A 686 -28.52 24.83 12.11
C VAL A 686 -29.72 23.98 12.47
N GLU A 687 -30.06 22.98 11.64
CA GLU A 687 -31.26 22.16 11.85
C GLU A 687 -31.09 20.74 11.32
N ARG A 688 -31.62 19.76 12.05
CA ARG A 688 -31.91 18.40 11.58
C ARG A 688 -33.42 18.27 11.47
N ARG A 689 -33.93 17.92 10.28
CA ARG A 689 -35.35 17.65 10.04
C ARG A 689 -35.56 16.18 9.73
N ASP A 690 -36.65 15.62 10.24
CA ASP A 690 -37.06 14.27 9.88
C ASP A 690 -37.48 14.20 8.40
N PRO A 691 -37.29 13.04 7.72
CA PRO A 691 -37.76 12.86 6.37
C PRO A 691 -39.30 12.95 6.30
N PRO A 692 -39.88 13.39 5.17
CA PRO A 692 -41.33 13.36 4.96
C PRO A 692 -41.91 11.95 5.10
N GLU A 693 -43.07 11.81 5.75
CA GLU A 693 -43.70 10.50 6.02
C GLU A 693 -44.04 9.70 4.76
N GLU A 694 -44.30 10.37 3.64
CA GLU A 694 -44.67 9.77 2.35
C GLU A 694 -43.61 8.83 1.78
N GLY A 695 -42.33 9.08 2.08
CA GLY A 695 -41.22 8.26 1.61
C GLY A 695 -41.05 6.95 2.39
N PHE A 696 -41.49 6.91 3.67
CA PHE A 696 -41.31 5.76 4.54
C PHE A 696 -42.05 4.53 4.02
N ALA A 697 -43.30 4.69 3.61
CA ALA A 697 -44.13 3.60 3.11
C ALA A 697 -43.52 2.90 1.87
N LYS A 698 -42.84 3.66 0.99
CA LYS A 698 -42.17 3.12 -0.20
C LYS A 698 -40.85 2.43 0.15
N ALA A 699 -40.08 2.97 1.08
CA ALA A 699 -38.78 2.44 1.48
C ALA A 699 -38.87 1.24 2.43
N TYR A 700 -39.98 1.10 3.17
CA TYR A 700 -40.15 0.12 4.23
C TYR A 700 -39.81 -1.34 3.83
N PRO A 701 -40.27 -1.90 2.69
CA PRO A 701 -40.01 -3.30 2.37
C PRO A 701 -38.52 -3.63 2.19
N GLU A 702 -37.80 -2.80 1.43
CA GLU A 702 -36.36 -3.00 1.20
C GLU A 702 -35.55 -2.64 2.44
N LEU A 703 -35.87 -1.55 3.13
CA LEU A 703 -35.16 -1.17 4.35
C LEU A 703 -35.32 -2.22 5.45
N ARG A 704 -36.53 -2.78 5.61
CA ARG A 704 -36.77 -3.88 6.54
C ARG A 704 -35.96 -5.12 6.16
N LYS A 705 -35.85 -5.44 4.88
CA LYS A 705 -35.06 -6.59 4.40
C LYS A 705 -33.56 -6.39 4.66
N GLU A 706 -33.03 -5.20 4.36
CA GLU A 706 -31.63 -4.82 4.64
C GLU A 706 -31.33 -4.87 6.14
N LEU A 707 -32.16 -4.22 6.95
CA LEU A 707 -31.99 -4.16 8.40
C LEU A 707 -32.13 -5.55 9.02
N LEU A 708 -33.11 -6.35 8.59
CA LEU A 708 -33.28 -7.72 9.05
C LEU A 708 -32.07 -8.59 8.69
N ALA A 709 -31.52 -8.47 7.49
CA ALA A 709 -30.32 -9.23 7.11
C ALA A 709 -29.12 -8.86 8.00
N LYS A 710 -28.92 -7.56 8.27
CA LYS A 710 -27.87 -7.06 9.18
C LYS A 710 -28.06 -7.58 10.60
N VAL A 711 -29.24 -7.35 11.19
CA VAL A 711 -29.58 -7.75 12.57
C VAL A 711 -29.47 -9.26 12.74
N ARG A 712 -29.96 -10.04 11.77
CA ARG A 712 -29.83 -11.51 11.78
C ARG A 712 -28.38 -11.99 11.69
N GLY A 713 -27.56 -11.31 10.90
CA GLY A 713 -26.12 -11.60 10.80
C GLY A 713 -25.41 -11.37 12.13
N GLU A 714 -25.58 -10.20 12.72
CA GLU A 714 -24.96 -9.81 14.00
C GLU A 714 -25.45 -10.70 15.16
N PHE A 715 -26.76 -10.98 15.21
CA PHE A 715 -27.36 -11.87 16.20
C PHE A 715 -26.83 -13.31 16.06
N ALA A 716 -26.79 -13.85 14.84
CA ALA A 716 -26.29 -15.20 14.60
C ALA A 716 -24.84 -15.36 15.04
N GLN A 717 -23.97 -14.38 14.77
CA GLN A 717 -22.58 -14.42 15.23
C GLN A 717 -22.48 -14.43 16.76
N GLU A 718 -23.31 -13.66 17.44
CA GLU A 718 -23.35 -13.63 18.90
C GLU A 718 -23.80 -14.97 19.49
N GLU A 719 -24.88 -15.56 18.96
CA GLU A 719 -25.35 -16.87 19.38
C GLU A 719 -24.36 -17.99 19.06
N ILE A 720 -23.68 -17.93 17.91
CA ILE A 720 -22.60 -18.87 17.58
C ILE A 720 -21.49 -18.81 18.64
N ARG A 721 -21.01 -17.62 19.00
CA ARG A 721 -20.00 -17.47 20.05
C ARG A 721 -20.48 -18.03 21.39
N ARG A 722 -21.73 -17.73 21.76
CA ARG A 722 -22.36 -18.24 22.99
C ARG A 722 -22.40 -19.77 23.01
N VAL A 723 -22.79 -20.40 21.90
CA VAL A 723 -22.82 -21.85 21.75
C VAL A 723 -21.42 -22.44 21.89
N VAL A 724 -20.39 -21.83 21.30
CA VAL A 724 -19.01 -22.32 21.44
C VAL A 724 -18.48 -22.14 22.87
N LEU A 725 -18.77 -21.02 23.53
CA LEU A 725 -18.44 -20.81 24.94
C LEU A 725 -19.06 -21.89 25.83
N GLU A 726 -20.37 -22.13 25.67
CA GLU A 726 -21.09 -23.16 26.41
C GLU A 726 -20.56 -24.57 26.09
N ALA A 727 -20.24 -24.84 24.82
CA ALA A 727 -19.69 -26.12 24.39
C ALA A 727 -18.31 -26.38 25.01
N LYS A 728 -17.46 -25.35 25.13
CA LYS A 728 -16.19 -25.42 25.87
C LYS A 728 -16.38 -25.36 27.40
N GLY A 729 -17.60 -25.10 27.87
CA GLY A 729 -17.96 -24.94 29.27
C GLY A 729 -17.43 -23.67 29.94
N ILE A 730 -17.13 -22.64 29.15
CA ILE A 730 -16.72 -21.31 29.64
C ILE A 730 -17.98 -20.59 30.13
N SER A 731 -18.02 -20.30 31.43
CA SER A 731 -19.16 -19.61 32.05
C SER A 731 -19.11 -18.10 31.83
N PRO A 732 -20.24 -17.38 31.95
CA PRO A 732 -20.24 -15.91 31.95
C PRO A 732 -19.37 -15.30 33.06
N GLU A 733 -19.21 -15.99 34.19
CA GLU A 733 -18.32 -15.57 35.29
C GLU A 733 -16.85 -15.72 34.92
N HIS A 734 -16.50 -16.79 34.20
CA HIS A 734 -15.15 -16.99 33.66
C HIS A 734 -14.79 -15.90 32.64
N LEU A 735 -15.70 -15.57 31.72
CA LEU A 735 -15.49 -14.48 30.77
C LEU A 735 -15.32 -13.12 31.49
N ARG A 736 -16.15 -12.85 32.50
CA ARG A 736 -16.03 -11.62 33.30
C ARG A 736 -14.68 -11.56 34.02
N TYR A 737 -14.26 -12.65 34.64
CA TYR A 737 -12.98 -12.75 35.31
C TYR A 737 -11.81 -12.55 34.34
N ALA A 738 -11.88 -13.13 33.14
CA ALA A 738 -10.88 -12.89 32.09
C ALA A 738 -10.82 -11.41 31.67
N ARG A 739 -11.95 -10.70 31.62
CA ARG A 739 -11.97 -9.24 31.38
C ARG A 739 -11.32 -8.49 32.53
N GLU A 740 -11.67 -8.80 33.78
CA GLU A 740 -11.09 -8.17 34.97
C GLU A 740 -9.56 -8.31 35.04
N LEU A 741 -9.01 -9.42 34.56
CA LEU A 741 -7.56 -9.65 34.50
C LEU A 741 -6.85 -8.85 33.40
N ARG A 742 -7.54 -8.54 32.29
CA ARG A 742 -6.97 -7.94 31.06
C ARG A 742 -7.27 -6.46 30.91
N ASP A 743 -8.29 -5.97 31.60
CA ASP A 743 -8.66 -4.57 31.63
C ASP A 743 -8.07 -3.96 32.92
N GLY A 744 -7.56 -2.73 32.83
CA GLY A 744 -7.04 -2.01 33.99
C GLY A 744 -8.12 -1.73 35.05
N PRO A 745 -7.74 -1.25 36.24
CA PRO A 745 -8.69 -0.93 37.32
C PRO A 745 -9.83 0.02 36.92
N GLY A 746 -9.60 0.90 35.93
CA GLY A 746 -10.60 1.80 35.36
C GLY A 746 -11.07 1.37 33.96
N GLY A 747 -10.78 0.13 33.54
CA GLY A 747 -11.09 -0.38 32.21
C GLY A 747 -10.03 -0.05 31.16
N GLU A 748 -8.83 0.38 31.55
CA GLU A 748 -7.75 0.73 30.62
C GLU A 748 -7.33 -0.49 29.80
N PHE A 749 -7.42 -0.40 28.48
CA PHE A 749 -6.99 -1.50 27.60
C PHE A 749 -6.04 -1.03 26.49
N ARG A 750 -5.96 0.29 26.23
CA ARG A 750 -5.07 0.84 25.21
C ARG A 750 -4.57 2.23 25.57
N LEU A 751 -3.32 2.51 25.22
CA LEU A 751 -2.62 3.77 25.44
C LEU A 751 -2.21 4.37 24.10
N LYS A 752 -2.24 5.70 24.02
CA LYS A 752 -1.52 6.47 23.00
C LYS A 752 -0.40 7.21 23.69
N ILE A 753 0.84 6.93 23.32
CA ILE A 753 2.04 7.49 23.97
C ILE A 753 2.97 8.11 22.94
N ARG A 754 3.86 8.99 23.39
CA ARG A 754 5.04 9.43 22.63
C ARG A 754 6.26 9.28 23.53
N GLN A 755 7.43 8.98 22.96
CA GLN A 755 8.64 8.76 23.73
C GLN A 755 9.88 9.40 23.13
N ILE A 756 10.87 9.59 23.98
CA ILE A 756 12.28 9.79 23.63
C ILE A 756 13.02 8.60 24.22
N PHE A 757 13.69 7.84 23.36
CA PHE A 757 14.43 6.64 23.74
C PHE A 757 15.90 6.77 23.34
N LEU A 758 16.80 6.28 24.19
CA LEU A 758 18.20 6.11 23.88
C LEU A 758 18.70 4.74 24.35
N PRO A 759 19.28 3.92 23.47
CA PRO A 759 20.03 2.74 23.88
C PRO A 759 21.32 3.14 24.63
N PRO A 760 22.04 2.20 25.25
CA PRO A 760 23.40 2.46 25.72
C PRO A 760 24.26 3.08 24.60
N ASP A 761 25.01 4.12 24.92
CA ASP A 761 25.78 4.95 23.97
C ASP A 761 26.58 4.11 22.96
N ARG A 762 26.10 4.08 21.72
CA ARG A 762 26.69 3.29 20.63
C ARG A 762 28.08 3.76 20.26
N GLU A 763 28.40 5.04 20.43
CA GLU A 763 29.73 5.59 20.10
C GLU A 763 30.77 5.13 21.12
N LEU A 764 30.45 5.17 22.41
CA LEU A 764 31.33 4.65 23.46
C LEU A 764 31.58 3.15 23.31
N ILE A 765 30.52 2.39 23.03
CA ILE A 765 30.60 0.95 22.78
C ILE A 765 31.42 0.65 21.53
N GLY A 766 31.13 1.34 20.42
CA GLY A 766 31.83 1.21 19.14
C GLY A 766 33.31 1.55 19.27
N GLY A 767 33.65 2.64 19.98
CA GLY A 767 35.02 3.04 20.25
C GLY A 767 35.80 1.99 21.03
N TRP A 768 35.18 1.37 22.05
CA TRP A 768 35.81 0.27 22.78
C TRP A 768 35.98 -0.99 21.91
N LEU A 769 34.96 -1.37 21.14
CA LEU A 769 35.00 -2.53 20.24
C LEU A 769 36.10 -2.39 19.19
N ASP A 770 36.25 -1.20 18.62
CA ASP A 770 37.32 -0.87 17.68
C ASP A 770 38.71 -0.97 18.33
N ALA A 771 38.88 -0.43 19.54
CA ALA A 771 40.15 -0.51 20.27
C ALA A 771 40.52 -1.96 20.65
N ALA A 772 39.54 -2.75 21.10
CA ALA A 772 39.70 -4.16 21.43
C ALA A 772 40.06 -4.99 20.17
N ALA A 773 39.39 -4.72 19.05
CA ALA A 773 39.69 -5.37 17.77
C ALA A 773 41.10 -5.03 17.28
N LYS A 774 41.50 -3.75 17.29
CA LYS A 774 42.86 -3.31 16.91
C LYS A 774 43.93 -4.00 17.74
N LYS A 775 43.75 -4.12 19.05
CA LYS A 775 44.69 -4.85 19.92
C LYS A 775 44.87 -6.31 19.50
N LEU A 776 43.81 -6.99 19.09
CA LEU A 776 43.88 -8.37 18.59
C LEU A 776 44.52 -8.44 17.20
N VAL A 777 44.25 -7.46 16.32
CA VAL A 777 44.89 -7.33 15.01
C VAL A 777 46.40 -7.19 15.18
N ASP A 778 46.85 -6.31 16.09
CA ASP A 778 48.26 -6.09 16.38
C ASP A 778 48.94 -7.36 16.90
N GLN A 779 48.27 -8.11 17.78
CA GLN A 779 48.76 -9.40 18.26
C GLN A 779 48.87 -10.44 17.14
N ALA A 780 47.84 -10.57 16.30
CA ALA A 780 47.84 -11.49 15.18
C ALA A 780 48.94 -11.14 14.16
N LEU A 781 49.12 -9.85 13.84
CA LEU A 781 50.21 -9.38 12.98
C LEU A 781 51.59 -9.63 13.60
N ALA A 782 51.76 -9.42 14.90
CA ALA A 782 53.02 -9.70 15.59
C ALA A 782 53.37 -11.19 15.52
N GLU A 783 52.40 -12.09 15.69
CA GLU A 783 52.60 -13.54 15.55
C GLU A 783 52.93 -13.96 14.11
N LEU A 784 52.26 -13.38 13.12
CA LEU A 784 52.59 -13.60 11.70
C LEU A 784 54.00 -13.10 11.36
N ARG A 785 54.39 -11.92 11.83
CA ARG A 785 55.75 -11.34 11.65
C ARG A 785 56.84 -12.14 12.36
N ALA A 786 56.51 -12.80 13.48
CA ALA A 786 57.40 -13.72 14.17
C ALA A 786 57.55 -15.09 13.48
N GLY A 787 56.91 -15.29 12.32
CA GLY A 787 57.03 -16.51 11.51
C GLY A 787 56.09 -17.64 11.89
N LYS A 788 55.05 -17.39 12.71
CA LYS A 788 54.05 -18.43 13.00
C LYS A 788 53.25 -18.79 11.74
N PRO A 789 52.88 -20.07 11.55
CA PRO A 789 52.07 -20.48 10.40
C PRO A 789 50.71 -19.77 10.33
N TRP A 790 50.33 -19.31 9.14
CA TRP A 790 49.05 -18.61 8.91
C TRP A 790 47.84 -19.38 9.45
N ALA A 791 47.81 -20.70 9.22
CA ALA A 791 46.74 -21.57 9.68
C ALA A 791 46.57 -21.56 11.21
N GLU A 792 47.66 -21.49 11.97
CA GLU A 792 47.61 -21.41 13.43
C GLU A 792 47.05 -20.07 13.89
N VAL A 793 47.46 -18.97 13.25
CA VAL A 793 46.96 -17.63 13.59
C VAL A 793 45.48 -17.49 13.22
N VAL A 794 45.03 -18.04 12.08
CA VAL A 794 43.60 -18.12 11.72
C VAL A 794 42.82 -18.90 12.77
N LEU A 795 43.31 -20.09 13.16
CA LEU A 795 42.64 -20.91 14.16
C LEU A 795 42.55 -20.22 15.50
N ARG A 796 43.48 -19.32 15.84
CA ARG A 796 43.48 -18.60 17.11
C ARG A 796 42.66 -17.31 17.10
N TYR A 797 42.76 -16.51 16.04
CA TYR A 797 42.24 -15.13 16.01
C TYR A 797 41.04 -14.92 15.08
N SER A 798 40.81 -15.77 14.07
CA SER A 798 39.73 -15.54 13.10
C SER A 798 38.37 -15.94 13.68
N GLU A 799 37.43 -15.00 13.64
CA GLU A 799 36.04 -15.14 14.08
C GLU A 799 35.10 -15.42 12.88
N HIS A 800 35.63 -15.58 11.67
CA HIS A 800 34.83 -15.99 10.50
C HIS A 800 34.67 -17.52 10.44
N ALA A 801 33.58 -18.03 11.03
CA ALA A 801 33.34 -19.47 11.19
C ALA A 801 33.43 -20.28 9.88
N ALA A 802 32.92 -19.72 8.76
CA ALA A 802 32.86 -20.41 7.47
C ALA A 802 34.26 -20.65 6.86
N SER A 803 35.21 -19.74 7.05
CA SER A 803 36.57 -19.88 6.49
C SER A 803 37.62 -20.32 7.50
N ARG A 804 37.38 -20.21 8.81
CA ARG A 804 38.34 -20.60 9.86
C ARG A 804 38.83 -22.05 9.71
N ARG A 805 37.93 -22.97 9.34
CA ARG A 805 38.26 -24.39 9.09
C ARG A 805 39.04 -24.64 7.79
N ARG A 806 39.13 -23.63 6.91
CA ARG A 806 39.83 -23.66 5.63
C ARG A 806 41.00 -22.67 5.63
N GLU A 807 41.69 -22.53 6.76
CA GLU A 807 42.84 -21.62 6.91
C GLU A 807 42.54 -20.17 6.51
N GLY A 808 41.28 -19.74 6.67
CA GLY A 808 40.85 -18.38 6.36
C GLY A 808 40.51 -18.18 4.88
N GLU A 809 40.56 -19.21 4.05
CA GLU A 809 40.31 -19.12 2.61
C GLU A 809 38.84 -18.81 2.28
N LEU A 810 38.63 -17.74 1.53
CA LEU A 810 37.35 -17.33 0.96
C LEU A 810 37.13 -18.01 -0.40
N PRO A 811 35.87 -18.26 -0.80
CA PRO A 811 35.56 -18.81 -2.12
C PRO A 811 36.07 -17.87 -3.23
N PRO A 812 36.42 -18.38 -4.45
CA PRO A 812 36.76 -17.54 -5.59
C PRO A 812 35.63 -16.53 -5.85
N SER A 813 35.91 -15.27 -5.54
CA SER A 813 34.91 -14.19 -5.50
C SER A 813 35.23 -13.18 -6.59
N SER A 814 34.19 -12.52 -7.11
CA SER A 814 34.35 -11.27 -7.86
C SER A 814 34.45 -10.07 -6.90
N LYS A 815 34.73 -8.87 -7.42
CA LYS A 815 34.77 -7.66 -6.61
C LYS A 815 33.39 -7.33 -6.03
N GLU A 816 32.35 -7.56 -6.83
CA GLU A 816 30.94 -7.38 -6.46
C GLU A 816 30.54 -8.34 -5.33
N ASN A 817 30.93 -9.62 -5.41
CA ASN A 817 30.64 -10.60 -4.35
C ASN A 817 31.27 -10.22 -3.00
N LEU A 818 32.47 -9.62 -3.02
CA LEU A 818 33.11 -9.13 -1.80
C LEU A 818 32.44 -7.86 -1.28
N ALA A 819 31.99 -6.97 -2.17
CA ALA A 819 31.28 -5.75 -1.79
C ALA A 819 29.95 -6.09 -1.12
N GLU A 820 29.24 -7.11 -1.61
CA GLU A 820 28.02 -7.63 -1.01
C GLU A 820 28.28 -8.23 0.39
N SER A 821 29.37 -8.97 0.55
CA SER A 821 29.66 -9.70 1.80
C SER A 821 30.31 -8.86 2.90
N PHE A 822 31.12 -7.85 2.54
CA PHE A 822 32.00 -7.14 3.47
C PHE A 822 32.03 -5.61 3.25
N GLY A 823 31.32 -5.09 2.24
CA GLY A 823 31.24 -3.67 1.92
C GLY A 823 32.22 -3.24 0.81
N ALA A 824 31.86 -2.16 0.11
CA ALA A 824 32.58 -1.67 -1.06
C ALA A 824 34.04 -1.30 -0.75
N ALA A 825 34.30 -0.61 0.37
CA ALA A 825 35.65 -0.20 0.76
C ALA A 825 36.58 -1.41 0.95
N PHE A 826 36.10 -2.46 1.63
CA PHE A 826 36.84 -3.71 1.77
C PHE A 826 37.11 -4.36 0.42
N ALA A 827 36.10 -4.42 -0.45
CA ALA A 827 36.22 -5.05 -1.76
C ALA A 827 37.26 -4.35 -2.65
N GLU A 828 37.26 -3.02 -2.68
CA GLU A 828 38.26 -2.20 -3.40
C GLU A 828 39.68 -2.51 -2.93
N GLU A 829 39.94 -2.41 -1.62
CA GLU A 829 41.27 -2.62 -1.05
C GLU A 829 41.75 -4.07 -1.22
N ALA A 830 40.87 -5.05 -0.97
CA ALA A 830 41.22 -6.46 -1.13
C ALA A 830 41.54 -6.80 -2.59
N TYR A 831 40.79 -6.26 -3.55
CA TYR A 831 41.02 -6.49 -4.97
C TYR A 831 42.28 -5.82 -5.52
N ALA A 832 42.80 -4.79 -4.85
CA ALA A 832 44.03 -4.10 -5.23
C ALA A 832 45.31 -4.84 -4.79
N LEU A 833 45.22 -5.83 -3.88
CA LEU A 833 46.39 -6.54 -3.35
C LEU A 833 47.14 -7.31 -4.44
N GLY A 834 48.48 -7.26 -4.48
CA GLY A 834 49.30 -8.14 -5.32
C GLY A 834 49.37 -9.58 -4.79
N GLU A 835 49.77 -10.55 -5.62
CA GLU A 835 50.11 -11.89 -5.13
C GLU A 835 51.42 -11.84 -4.32
N GLY A 836 51.36 -12.26 -3.05
CA GLY A 836 52.52 -12.25 -2.16
C GLY A 836 52.16 -12.54 -0.69
N ASP A 837 53.16 -12.93 0.09
CA ASP A 837 53.01 -13.43 1.47
C ASP A 837 52.75 -12.37 2.54
N GLU A 838 52.69 -11.08 2.19
CA GLU A 838 52.56 -10.01 3.19
C GLU A 838 51.08 -9.76 3.62
N PRO A 839 50.76 -9.85 4.92
CA PRO A 839 49.42 -9.59 5.44
C PRO A 839 49.05 -8.10 5.42
N HIS A 840 47.87 -7.78 4.87
CA HIS A 840 47.32 -6.42 4.83
C HIS A 840 46.12 -6.28 5.76
N VAL A 841 46.03 -5.17 6.51
CA VAL A 841 44.87 -4.89 7.37
C VAL A 841 43.88 -4.02 6.62
N ILE A 842 42.64 -4.50 6.48
CA ILE A 842 41.55 -3.80 5.80
C ILE A 842 40.34 -3.76 6.75
N LYS A 843 39.71 -2.60 6.92
CA LYS A 843 38.49 -2.45 7.73
C LYS A 843 37.25 -2.70 6.86
N SER A 844 36.29 -3.45 7.37
CA SER A 844 34.99 -3.75 6.74
C SER A 844 33.84 -3.35 7.67
N THR A 845 32.60 -3.58 7.22
CA THR A 845 31.40 -3.44 8.07
C THR A 845 31.34 -4.46 9.21
N LEU A 846 32.02 -5.60 9.08
CA LEU A 846 32.03 -6.67 10.09
C LEU A 846 33.18 -6.54 11.09
N GLY A 847 34.23 -5.77 10.78
CA GLY A 847 35.39 -5.58 11.65
C GLY A 847 36.70 -5.40 10.87
N TYR A 848 37.80 -5.83 11.47
CA TYR A 848 39.13 -5.74 10.86
C TYR A 848 39.52 -7.08 10.25
N HIS A 849 39.99 -7.05 9.00
CA HIS A 849 40.47 -8.21 8.28
C HIS A 849 41.97 -8.12 8.07
N ILE A 850 42.69 -9.19 8.40
CA ILE A 850 44.06 -9.39 7.92
C ILE A 850 43.97 -10.27 6.68
N VAL A 851 44.25 -9.72 5.49
CA VAL A 851 44.00 -10.34 4.19
C VAL A 851 45.32 -10.58 3.44
N LYS A 852 45.39 -11.70 2.72
CA LYS A 852 46.39 -11.93 1.67
C LYS A 852 45.77 -12.59 0.44
N ALA A 853 46.29 -12.28 -0.74
CA ALA A 853 45.89 -12.93 -1.98
C ALA A 853 46.48 -14.35 -2.06
N ALA A 854 45.64 -15.34 -2.37
CA ALA A 854 46.02 -16.75 -2.45
C ALA A 854 46.03 -17.29 -3.89
N GLY A 855 45.53 -16.53 -4.86
CA GLY A 855 45.59 -16.86 -6.29
C GLY A 855 44.34 -16.42 -7.05
N GLU A 856 44.18 -16.94 -8.27
CA GLU A 856 43.03 -16.68 -9.14
C GLU A 856 42.48 -17.97 -9.75
N ARG A 857 41.15 -18.08 -9.87
CA ARG A 857 40.48 -19.19 -10.54
C ARG A 857 39.33 -18.68 -11.42
N ARG A 858 39.45 -18.87 -12.74
CA ARG A 858 38.43 -18.51 -13.75
C ARG A 858 38.03 -17.02 -13.69
N GLY A 859 38.99 -16.09 -13.64
CA GLY A 859 38.69 -14.66 -13.60
C GLY A 859 38.29 -14.13 -12.21
N ARG A 860 38.35 -14.96 -11.17
CA ARG A 860 37.94 -14.63 -9.79
C ARG A 860 39.10 -14.83 -8.82
N ARG A 861 39.30 -13.86 -7.93
CA ARG A 861 40.42 -13.88 -6.99
C ARG A 861 40.07 -14.69 -5.75
N ILE A 862 41.07 -15.35 -5.19
CA ILE A 862 41.00 -16.14 -3.97
C ILE A 862 41.78 -15.39 -2.90
N PHE A 863 41.17 -15.21 -1.74
CA PHE A 863 41.77 -14.51 -0.60
C PHE A 863 41.81 -15.42 0.61
N ARG A 864 42.81 -15.25 1.46
CA ARG A 864 42.81 -15.78 2.83
C ARG A 864 42.70 -14.62 3.78
N HIS A 865 41.80 -14.75 4.77
CA HIS A 865 41.59 -13.71 5.76
C HIS A 865 41.55 -14.21 7.21
N ILE A 866 41.92 -13.33 8.13
CA ILE A 866 41.64 -13.43 9.55
C ILE A 866 40.68 -12.29 9.87
N LEU A 867 39.41 -12.61 10.13
CA LEU A 867 38.41 -11.62 10.53
C LEU A 867 38.42 -11.50 12.05
N ILE A 868 38.72 -10.31 12.54
CA ILE A 868 38.51 -9.91 13.92
C ILE A 868 37.29 -8.97 13.89
N SER A 869 36.16 -9.46 14.40
CA SER A 869 34.85 -8.80 14.34
C SER A 869 34.86 -7.41 14.98
N THR A 870 33.84 -6.59 14.83
CA THR A 870 33.52 -5.49 15.77
C THR A 870 32.11 -5.65 16.34
N ASP A 871 31.50 -6.82 16.13
CA ASP A 871 30.19 -7.19 16.65
C ASP A 871 30.19 -7.30 18.18
N ALA A 872 29.35 -6.50 18.83
CA ALA A 872 29.13 -6.51 20.28
C ALA A 872 28.64 -7.89 20.78
N LYS A 873 27.93 -8.68 19.98
CA LYS A 873 27.45 -10.02 20.37
C LYS A 873 28.58 -11.04 20.50
N ARG A 874 29.71 -10.81 19.83
CA ARG A 874 30.86 -11.72 19.84
C ARG A 874 31.87 -11.40 20.93
N ARG A 875 31.77 -10.21 21.53
CA ARG A 875 32.69 -9.78 22.59
C ARG A 875 31.94 -9.38 23.84
N LYS A 876 32.33 -9.97 24.96
CA LYS A 876 31.81 -9.58 26.26
C LYS A 876 32.30 -8.17 26.59
N LEU A 877 31.40 -7.18 26.54
CA LEU A 877 31.70 -5.82 26.96
C LEU A 877 32.15 -5.82 28.44
N PRO A 878 33.22 -5.10 28.79
CA PRO A 878 33.59 -4.87 30.17
C PRO A 878 32.47 -4.11 30.88
N GLU A 879 32.18 -4.51 32.11
CA GLU A 879 31.11 -3.91 32.94
C GLU A 879 31.31 -2.39 33.10
N GLU A 880 32.57 -1.94 33.15
CA GLU A 880 32.91 -0.51 33.23
C GLU A 880 32.43 0.28 31.99
N ILE A 881 32.68 -0.24 30.79
CA ILE A 881 32.28 0.42 29.54
C ILE A 881 30.75 0.43 29.40
N ARG A 882 30.11 -0.68 29.79
CA ARG A 882 28.65 -0.77 29.83
C ARG A 882 28.06 0.32 30.73
N LYS A 883 28.58 0.46 31.96
CA LYS A 883 28.12 1.48 32.91
C LYS A 883 28.34 2.90 32.40
N GLN A 884 29.49 3.17 31.76
CA GLN A 884 29.78 4.47 31.16
C GLN A 884 28.82 4.81 30.01
N ALA A 885 28.56 3.85 29.12
CA ALA A 885 27.61 4.02 28.02
C ALA A 885 26.17 4.23 28.52
N GLU A 886 25.76 3.49 29.55
CA GLU A 886 24.47 3.66 30.20
C GLU A 886 24.34 5.02 30.91
N GLU A 887 25.38 5.46 31.62
CA GLU A 887 25.39 6.76 32.30
C GLU A 887 25.37 7.94 31.30
N SER A 888 26.06 7.82 30.17
CA SER A 888 26.04 8.79 29.07
C SER A 888 24.61 8.99 28.53
N SER A 889 23.93 7.91 28.14
CA SER A 889 22.56 7.95 27.65
C SER A 889 21.58 8.48 28.69
N ARG A 890 21.72 8.08 29.97
CA ARG A 890 20.90 8.61 31.07
C ARG A 890 21.03 10.13 31.20
N LYS A 891 22.26 10.67 31.25
CA LYS A 891 22.49 12.12 31.36
C LYS A 891 21.92 12.88 30.18
N ARG A 892 22.00 12.32 28.97
CA ARG A 892 21.41 12.92 27.76
C ARG A 892 19.88 13.01 27.86
N LEU A 893 19.21 11.98 28.36
CA LEU A 893 17.76 12.04 28.59
C LEU A 893 17.36 12.90 29.79
N GLU A 894 18.18 13.01 30.83
CA GLU A 894 17.96 13.98 31.92
C GLU A 894 17.99 15.42 31.38
N ALA A 895 18.89 15.72 30.43
CA ALA A 895 18.89 17.00 29.73
C ALA A 895 17.66 17.19 28.84
N ALA A 896 17.19 16.13 28.16
CA ALA A 896 15.95 16.15 27.39
C ALA A 896 14.73 16.45 28.29
N LEU A 897 14.65 15.83 29.47
CA LEU A 897 13.60 16.10 30.45
C LEU A 897 13.62 17.56 30.91
N ALA A 898 14.79 18.12 31.24
CA ALA A 898 14.93 19.52 31.60
C ALA A 898 14.51 20.46 30.44
N ALA A 899 14.79 20.09 29.19
CA ALA A 899 14.35 20.83 28.01
C ALA A 899 12.82 20.84 27.88
N LEU A 900 12.14 19.72 28.15
CA LEU A 900 10.68 19.65 28.18
C LEU A 900 10.09 20.49 29.33
N GLU A 901 10.70 20.45 30.52
CA GLU A 901 10.28 21.25 31.68
C GLU A 901 10.42 22.76 31.43
N SER A 902 11.34 23.18 30.56
CA SER A 902 11.48 24.57 30.13
C SER A 902 10.39 25.05 29.15
N GLY A 903 9.47 24.17 28.73
CA GLY A 903 8.34 24.50 27.85
C GLY A 903 8.57 24.21 26.36
N ARG A 904 9.69 23.55 25.98
CA ARG A 904 9.90 23.10 24.60
C ARG A 904 8.92 21.99 24.22
N SER A 905 8.57 21.91 22.94
CA SER A 905 7.66 20.86 22.44
C SER A 905 8.33 19.49 22.47
N PHE A 906 7.55 18.45 22.72
CA PHE A 906 8.04 17.07 22.77
C PHE A 906 8.74 16.63 21.48
N ALA A 907 8.15 16.92 20.32
CA ALA A 907 8.73 16.60 19.02
C ALA A 907 10.11 17.24 18.83
N SER A 908 10.27 18.54 19.15
CA SER A 908 11.56 19.23 19.02
C SER A 908 12.65 18.69 19.94
N VAL A 909 12.27 18.18 21.13
CA VAL A 909 13.24 17.58 22.06
C VAL A 909 13.55 16.14 21.61
N ALA A 910 12.57 15.41 21.11
CA ALA A 910 12.79 14.08 20.58
C ALA A 910 13.72 14.07 19.36
N GLU A 911 13.58 15.05 18.46
CA GLU A 911 14.48 15.22 17.30
C GLU A 911 15.94 15.48 17.73
N GLU A 912 16.16 16.24 18.80
CA GLU A 912 17.50 16.58 19.28
C GLU A 912 18.14 15.47 20.14
N TYR A 913 17.33 14.81 20.99
CA TYR A 913 17.83 13.92 22.03
C TYR A 913 17.52 12.44 21.80
N GLY A 914 16.55 12.10 20.94
CA GLY A 914 16.13 10.72 20.68
C GLY A 914 17.09 9.96 19.75
N ASP A 915 16.98 8.63 19.77
CA ASP A 915 17.71 7.75 18.86
C ASP A 915 17.10 7.82 17.46
N SER A 916 17.84 8.34 16.49
CA SER A 916 17.39 8.42 15.09
C SER A 916 17.22 7.07 14.40
N GLU A 917 17.80 5.99 14.96
CA GLU A 917 17.60 4.62 14.44
C GLU A 917 16.30 3.99 14.92
N ASP A 918 15.66 4.54 15.96
CA ASP A 918 14.40 4.03 16.50
C ASP A 918 13.22 4.91 16.01
N PRO A 919 12.32 4.36 15.17
CA PRO A 919 11.20 5.13 14.62
C PRO A 919 10.18 5.59 15.68
N LEU A 920 10.18 5.00 16.87
CA LEU A 920 9.30 5.39 17.97
C LEU A 920 9.94 6.45 18.88
N ALA A 921 11.23 6.77 18.69
CA ALA A 921 11.97 7.75 19.49
C ALA A 921 11.89 9.19 18.95
N VAL A 922 11.21 9.42 17.81
CA VAL A 922 11.11 10.72 17.14
C VAL A 922 10.04 11.65 17.73
N GLY A 923 9.40 11.26 18.83
CA GLY A 923 8.45 12.09 19.57
C GLY A 923 7.02 12.16 19.00
N GLU A 924 6.75 11.41 17.93
CA GLU A 924 5.41 11.24 17.37
C GLU A 924 4.57 10.27 18.22
N PRO A 925 3.26 10.55 18.43
CA PRO A 925 2.38 9.64 19.17
C PRO A 925 2.09 8.33 18.42
N PHE A 926 2.13 7.20 19.12
CA PHE A 926 1.75 5.87 18.63
C PHE A 926 0.89 5.12 19.66
N GLU A 927 0.15 4.10 19.21
CA GLU A 927 -0.70 3.26 20.08
C GLU A 927 0.04 2.02 20.59
N MET A 928 -0.31 1.60 21.81
CA MET A 928 0.11 0.32 22.40
C MET A 928 -0.96 -0.21 23.36
N ASP A 929 -0.96 -1.51 23.63
CA ASP A 929 -1.84 -2.11 24.62
C ASP A 929 -1.51 -1.64 26.05
N TYR A 930 -2.54 -1.47 26.86
CA TYR A 930 -2.35 -1.36 28.31
C TYR A 930 -2.11 -2.77 28.86
N VAL A 931 -0.92 -3.03 29.39
CA VAL A 931 -0.57 -4.35 29.92
C VAL A 931 -0.81 -4.37 31.42
N THR A 932 -1.65 -5.28 31.92
CA THR A 932 -1.97 -5.37 33.36
C THR A 932 -0.85 -6.01 34.18
N ALA A 933 -0.92 -5.88 35.51
CA ALA A 933 0.03 -6.56 36.41
C ALA A 933 -0.03 -8.09 36.25
N PHE A 934 -1.22 -8.63 36.01
CA PHE A 934 -1.41 -10.04 35.71
C PHE A 934 -0.72 -10.46 34.40
N GLU A 935 -0.94 -9.71 33.31
CA GLU A 935 -0.33 -10.02 32.02
C GLU A 935 1.19 -9.94 32.07
N ARG A 936 1.75 -8.91 32.72
CA ARG A 936 3.20 -8.81 32.97
C ARG A 936 3.73 -10.00 33.76
N ALA A 937 3.05 -10.37 34.85
CA ALA A 937 3.43 -11.52 35.68
C ALA A 937 3.43 -12.83 34.88
N ALA A 938 2.43 -13.04 34.01
CA ALA A 938 2.35 -14.21 33.13
C ALA A 938 3.42 -14.18 32.02
N LEU A 939 3.69 -13.01 31.44
CA LEU A 939 4.70 -12.83 30.38
C LEU A 939 6.14 -13.05 30.91
N ALA A 940 6.38 -12.79 32.19
CA ALA A 940 7.65 -13.08 32.85
C ALA A 940 7.91 -14.58 33.11
N GLN A 941 6.90 -15.44 32.96
CA GLN A 941 7.04 -16.87 33.22
C GLN A 941 7.70 -17.61 32.04
N PRO A 942 8.52 -18.64 32.31
CA PRO A 942 9.07 -19.48 31.26
C PRO A 942 7.96 -20.27 30.56
N LEU A 943 8.05 -20.31 29.22
CA LEU A 943 7.15 -21.13 28.39
C LEU A 943 7.46 -22.60 28.64
N GLU A 944 6.41 -23.36 28.95
CA GLU A 944 6.42 -24.81 29.13
C GLU A 944 7.40 -25.26 30.24
N TRP A 945 7.68 -24.32 31.17
CA TRP A 945 8.67 -24.45 32.24
C TRP A 945 10.07 -24.81 31.75
N GLU A 946 10.40 -24.41 30.52
CA GLU A 946 11.74 -24.53 29.96
C GLU A 946 12.60 -23.34 30.38
N LEU A 947 13.71 -23.65 31.05
CA LEU A 947 14.70 -22.66 31.46
C LEU A 947 15.82 -22.55 30.42
N ALA A 948 16.45 -21.37 30.35
CA ALA A 948 17.65 -21.19 29.56
C ALA A 948 18.79 -22.09 30.07
N SER A 949 19.65 -22.57 29.19
CA SER A 949 20.71 -23.53 29.53
C SER A 949 21.73 -23.02 30.56
N ASP A 950 21.83 -21.70 30.71
CA ASP A 950 22.70 -21.01 31.66
C ASP A 950 21.99 -20.61 32.97
N ASP A 951 20.69 -20.87 33.11
CA ASP A 951 19.97 -20.66 34.37
C ASP A 951 20.46 -21.68 35.42
N PRO A 952 20.89 -21.25 36.62
CA PRO A 952 21.34 -22.17 37.68
C PRO A 952 20.31 -23.25 38.03
N ARG A 953 19.02 -22.96 37.85
CA ARG A 953 17.89 -23.86 38.13
C ARG A 953 17.64 -24.86 37.00
N ALA A 954 18.23 -24.69 35.82
CA ALA A 954 18.08 -25.63 34.71
C ALA A 954 18.64 -27.03 35.03
N ASN A 955 19.54 -27.12 36.02
CA ASN A 955 20.09 -28.38 36.52
C ASN A 955 19.26 -29.01 37.66
N ASP A 956 18.18 -28.37 38.11
CA ASP A 956 17.27 -28.91 39.13
C ASP A 956 16.12 -29.67 38.43
N PRO A 957 16.14 -31.01 38.43
CA PRO A 957 15.13 -31.82 37.74
C PRO A 957 13.73 -31.64 38.34
N ALA A 958 13.63 -31.31 39.63
CA ALA A 958 12.37 -31.08 40.35
C ALA A 958 11.92 -29.61 40.33
N TRP A 959 12.53 -28.76 39.50
CA TRP A 959 12.23 -27.33 39.47
C TRP A 959 10.80 -27.02 38.99
N VAL A 960 10.10 -26.16 39.74
CA VAL A 960 8.76 -25.61 39.45
C VAL A 960 8.77 -24.10 39.70
N PRO A 961 8.08 -23.26 38.90
CA PRO A 961 7.98 -21.82 39.12
C PRO A 961 7.58 -21.44 40.54
N GLU A 962 8.05 -20.30 41.03
CA GLU A 962 7.67 -19.74 42.33
C GLU A 962 6.26 -19.16 42.28
N VAL A 963 5.60 -19.06 43.44
CA VAL A 963 4.34 -18.34 43.57
C VAL A 963 4.56 -16.84 43.41
N VAL A 964 3.80 -16.23 42.51
CA VAL A 964 3.88 -14.81 42.16
C VAL A 964 2.77 -14.03 42.86
N GLU A 965 3.13 -12.92 43.48
CA GLU A 965 2.17 -11.96 44.02
C GLU A 965 1.76 -10.98 42.92
N VAL A 966 0.46 -10.89 42.63
CA VAL A 966 -0.12 -9.98 41.63
C VAL A 966 -1.03 -8.99 42.35
N GLN A 967 -0.74 -7.70 42.16
CA GLN A 967 -1.56 -6.63 42.71
C GLN A 967 -2.46 -6.04 41.62
N GLN A 968 -3.79 -6.19 41.79
CA GLN A 968 -4.78 -5.78 40.79
C GLN A 968 -5.98 -5.12 41.46
N ALA A 969 -6.31 -3.91 41.02
CA ALA A 969 -7.42 -3.10 41.56
C ALA A 969 -7.43 -2.98 43.10
N GLY A 970 -6.25 -2.91 43.72
CA GLY A 970 -6.11 -2.82 45.19
C GLY A 970 -6.24 -4.15 45.94
N ASN A 971 -6.48 -5.26 45.25
CA ASN A 971 -6.45 -6.60 45.81
C ASN A 971 -5.09 -7.27 45.51
N VAL A 972 -4.62 -8.06 46.46
CA VAL A 972 -3.43 -8.92 46.28
C VAL A 972 -3.92 -10.34 46.09
N THR A 973 -3.50 -10.97 45.01
CA THR A 973 -3.74 -12.39 44.71
C THR A 973 -2.42 -13.08 44.45
N TYR A 974 -2.33 -14.36 44.85
CA TYR A 974 -1.15 -15.19 44.67
C TYR A 974 -1.41 -16.17 43.54
N HIS A 975 -0.46 -16.31 42.62
CA HIS A 975 -0.61 -17.09 41.40
C HIS A 975 0.57 -18.05 41.22
N LEU A 976 0.27 -19.31 40.94
CA LEU A 976 1.21 -20.22 40.31
C LEU A 976 0.87 -20.29 38.83
N PHE A 977 1.84 -20.13 37.93
CA PHE A 977 1.59 -20.02 36.48
C PHE A 977 2.12 -21.23 35.68
N ALA A 978 1.34 -21.61 34.67
CA ALA A 978 1.73 -22.50 33.59
C ALA A 978 1.48 -21.80 32.25
N CYS A 979 2.54 -21.49 31.51
CA CYS A 979 2.44 -20.77 30.23
C CYS A 979 2.84 -21.68 29.08
N ALA A 980 2.02 -21.82 28.04
CA ALA A 980 2.30 -22.67 26.87
C ALA A 980 2.52 -21.84 25.60
N ARG A 981 3.30 -22.37 24.66
CA ARG A 981 3.46 -21.77 23.32
C ARG A 981 2.15 -21.81 22.55
N LEU A 982 2.00 -20.88 21.61
CA LEU A 982 0.92 -20.93 20.63
C LEU A 982 1.26 -21.93 19.51
N PRO A 983 0.30 -22.71 18.99
CA PRO A 983 0.55 -23.69 17.92
C PRO A 983 1.12 -23.11 16.62
N ALA A 984 0.87 -21.83 16.35
CA ALA A 984 1.34 -21.12 15.16
C ALA A 984 2.80 -20.61 15.26
N ASP A 985 3.40 -20.64 16.46
CA ASP A 985 4.75 -20.14 16.70
C ASP A 985 5.80 -21.16 16.19
N ARG A 986 6.12 -21.07 14.89
CA ARG A 986 7.12 -21.91 14.21
C ARG A 986 8.51 -21.27 14.17
N VAL A 987 8.93 -20.60 15.25
CA VAL A 987 10.23 -19.90 15.29
C VAL A 987 11.30 -20.77 15.95
N ALA A 988 12.53 -20.58 15.51
CA ALA A 988 13.69 -21.36 15.92
C ALA A 988 13.98 -21.28 17.44
N PRO A 989 14.57 -22.33 18.05
CA PRO A 989 14.75 -22.46 19.50
C PRO A 989 15.61 -21.38 20.20
N TRP A 990 16.30 -20.53 19.45
CA TRP A 990 17.28 -19.57 19.98
C TRP A 990 16.78 -18.14 20.10
N ASP A 991 15.51 -17.87 19.77
CA ASP A 991 14.89 -16.56 20.05
C ASP A 991 14.45 -16.49 21.52
N PRO A 992 14.63 -15.33 22.19
CA PRO A 992 14.34 -15.23 23.61
C PRO A 992 12.84 -15.46 23.92
N PRO A 993 12.49 -16.37 24.84
CA PRO A 993 11.11 -16.74 25.16
C PRO A 993 10.31 -15.64 25.89
N ALA A 994 10.99 -14.65 26.49
CA ALA A 994 10.41 -13.71 27.46
C ALA A 994 9.35 -12.74 26.89
N ARG A 995 9.06 -12.77 25.60
CA ARG A 995 8.27 -11.70 24.95
C ARG A 995 7.23 -12.22 23.96
N ARG A 996 6.88 -13.51 24.03
CA ARG A 996 5.96 -14.13 23.05
C ARG A 996 4.52 -14.22 23.54
N ASP A 997 3.62 -14.27 22.57
CA ASP A 997 2.23 -14.68 22.78
C ASP A 997 2.18 -16.08 23.37
N ARG A 998 1.26 -16.30 24.30
CA ARG A 998 1.20 -17.56 25.04
C ARG A 998 -0.19 -17.85 25.54
N ARG A 999 -0.48 -19.14 25.74
CA ARG A 999 -1.65 -19.56 26.52
C ARG A 999 -1.27 -19.55 27.99
N VAL A 1000 -2.12 -18.94 28.82
CA VAL A 1000 -1.87 -18.78 30.25
C VAL A 1000 -2.84 -19.64 31.05
N PHE A 1001 -2.27 -20.44 31.93
CA PHE A 1001 -2.96 -21.18 32.98
C PHE A 1001 -2.44 -20.72 34.33
N HIS A 1002 -3.30 -20.65 35.35
CA HIS A 1002 -2.89 -20.32 36.71
C HIS A 1002 -3.63 -21.09 37.81
N ILE A 1003 -3.04 -21.14 38.99
CA ILE A 1003 -3.72 -21.48 40.25
C ILE A 1003 -3.68 -20.21 41.08
N ALA A 1004 -4.85 -19.65 41.39
CA ALA A 1004 -4.97 -18.33 41.98
C ALA A 1004 -5.83 -18.34 43.25
N SER A 1005 -5.33 -17.71 44.31
CA SER A 1005 -6.06 -17.56 45.58
C SER A 1005 -5.63 -16.28 46.30
N LYS A 1006 -6.47 -15.80 47.23
CA LYS A 1006 -6.09 -14.74 48.18
C LYS A 1006 -5.15 -15.27 49.28
N SER A 1007 -5.07 -16.59 49.46
CA SER A 1007 -4.20 -17.26 50.43
C SER A 1007 -2.91 -17.74 49.77
N LYS A 1008 -1.78 -17.11 50.11
CA LYS A 1008 -0.45 -17.56 49.64
C LYS A 1008 -0.18 -19.01 50.03
N ALA A 1009 -0.57 -19.42 51.23
CA ALA A 1009 -0.34 -20.77 51.74
C ALA A 1009 -1.01 -21.85 50.88
N LEU A 1010 -2.21 -21.57 50.37
CA LEU A 1010 -2.96 -22.50 49.53
C LEU A 1010 -2.26 -22.73 48.17
N VAL A 1011 -1.73 -21.66 47.57
CA VAL A 1011 -1.02 -21.75 46.28
C VAL A 1011 0.35 -22.41 46.45
N GLU A 1012 1.03 -22.18 47.57
CA GLU A 1012 2.29 -22.87 47.89
C GLU A 1012 2.08 -24.37 48.14
N GLU A 1013 0.93 -24.79 48.69
CA GLU A 1013 0.56 -26.20 48.83
C GLU A 1013 0.40 -26.87 47.46
N ALA A 1014 -0.34 -26.24 46.55
CA ALA A 1014 -0.44 -26.70 45.16
C ALA A 1014 0.93 -26.79 44.48
N ARG A 1015 1.81 -25.81 44.73
CA ARG A 1015 3.18 -25.83 44.21
C ARG A 1015 4.00 -26.99 44.79
N ALA A 1016 3.88 -27.29 46.08
CA ALA A 1016 4.56 -28.41 46.72
C ALA A 1016 4.14 -29.74 46.09
N GLU A 1017 2.84 -29.96 45.87
CA GLU A 1017 2.35 -31.16 45.18
C GLU A 1017 2.86 -31.27 43.74
N MET A 1018 2.97 -30.14 43.04
CA MET A 1018 3.52 -30.12 41.70
C MET A 1018 5.01 -30.49 41.69
N LYS A 1019 5.76 -30.03 42.69
CA LYS A 1019 7.17 -30.37 42.86
C LYS A 1019 7.34 -31.87 43.12
N ASP A 1020 6.50 -32.45 43.98
CA ASP A 1020 6.50 -33.88 44.27
C ASP A 1020 6.17 -34.71 43.01
N PHE A 1021 5.20 -34.27 42.21
CA PHE A 1021 4.87 -34.91 40.92
C PHE A 1021 6.06 -34.91 39.95
N VAL A 1022 6.72 -33.75 39.76
CA VAL A 1022 7.87 -33.64 38.85
C VAL A 1022 9.04 -34.49 39.34
N ALA A 1023 9.31 -34.49 40.65
CA ALA A 1023 10.36 -35.33 41.27
C ALA A 1023 10.08 -36.83 41.10
N SER A 1024 8.83 -37.28 41.24
CA SER A 1024 8.48 -38.70 41.10
C SER A 1024 8.74 -39.26 39.69
N ALA A 1025 8.57 -38.45 38.64
CA ALA A 1025 8.83 -38.87 37.28
C ALA A 1025 10.34 -38.98 36.98
N GLU A 1026 11.19 -38.22 37.68
CA GLU A 1026 12.64 -38.37 37.60
C GLU A 1026 13.08 -39.77 38.05
N GLU A 1027 12.47 -40.31 39.11
CA GLU A 1027 12.74 -41.66 39.60
C GLU A 1027 12.47 -42.73 38.52
N ASP A 1028 11.58 -42.43 37.56
CA ASP A 1028 11.22 -43.27 36.41
C ASP A 1028 12.04 -42.99 35.13
N GLY A 1029 13.09 -42.15 35.20
CA GLY A 1029 14.06 -41.96 34.12
C GLY A 1029 13.96 -40.64 33.33
N GLY A 1030 13.24 -39.62 33.82
CA GLY A 1030 13.31 -38.26 33.26
C GLY A 1030 12.21 -37.29 33.74
N ARG A 1031 12.33 -36.00 33.41
CA ARG A 1031 11.28 -34.99 33.69
C ARG A 1031 10.02 -35.30 32.87
N PRO A 1032 8.80 -35.13 33.42
CA PRO A 1032 7.58 -35.35 32.65
C PRO A 1032 7.50 -34.34 31.51
N GLY A 1033 6.98 -34.79 30.36
CA GLY A 1033 6.74 -33.90 29.22
C GLY A 1033 5.65 -32.88 29.52
N TRP A 1034 5.66 -31.75 28.81
CA TRP A 1034 4.76 -30.61 29.04
C TRP A 1034 3.28 -30.99 29.12
N GLU A 1035 2.80 -31.92 28.28
CA GLU A 1035 1.39 -32.36 28.31
C GLU A 1035 1.00 -33.01 29.65
N ALA A 1036 1.88 -33.85 30.21
CA ALA A 1036 1.66 -34.49 31.51
C ALA A 1036 1.76 -33.46 32.65
N THR A 1037 2.73 -32.54 32.57
CA THR A 1037 2.89 -31.42 33.51
C THR A 1037 1.65 -30.54 33.54
N LEU A 1038 1.16 -30.10 32.37
CA LEU A 1038 -0.02 -29.26 32.26
C LEU A 1038 -1.27 -29.98 32.75
N LYS A 1039 -1.42 -31.27 32.47
CA LYS A 1039 -2.56 -32.06 32.96
C LYS A 1039 -2.61 -32.09 34.49
N LYS A 1040 -1.48 -32.41 35.16
CA LYS A 1040 -1.42 -32.39 36.64
C LYS A 1040 -1.67 -30.98 37.19
N PHE A 1041 -1.14 -29.95 36.52
CA PHE A 1041 -1.41 -28.56 36.89
C PHE A 1041 -2.90 -28.21 36.84
N GLN A 1042 -3.61 -28.63 35.79
CA GLN A 1042 -5.05 -28.39 35.62
C GLN A 1042 -5.90 -29.16 36.66
N GLU A 1043 -5.48 -30.36 37.05
CA GLU A 1043 -6.08 -31.10 38.17
C GLU A 1043 -5.93 -30.30 39.47
N LEU A 1044 -4.72 -29.87 39.80
CA LEU A 1044 -4.45 -29.04 40.99
C LEU A 1044 -5.17 -27.69 40.95
N ALA A 1045 -5.32 -27.08 39.79
CA ALA A 1045 -6.10 -25.85 39.64
C ALA A 1045 -7.57 -26.04 40.04
N SER A 1046 -8.13 -27.22 39.79
CA SER A 1046 -9.51 -27.54 40.18
C SER A 1046 -9.66 -27.69 41.70
N ASP A 1047 -8.60 -28.16 42.38
CA ASP A 1047 -8.60 -28.42 43.83
C ASP A 1047 -8.21 -27.18 44.66
N TYR A 1048 -7.28 -26.36 44.15
CA TYR A 1048 -6.61 -25.29 44.92
C TYR A 1048 -6.93 -23.86 44.45
N SER A 1049 -7.46 -23.66 43.24
CA SER A 1049 -7.75 -22.30 42.74
C SER A 1049 -9.13 -21.83 43.21
N GLU A 1050 -9.22 -20.58 43.70
CA GLU A 1050 -10.46 -19.96 44.19
C GLU A 1050 -11.13 -19.06 43.14
N THR A 1051 -10.83 -19.28 41.86
CA THR A 1051 -11.23 -18.41 40.74
C THR A 1051 -12.17 -19.12 39.77
N PRO A 1052 -13.02 -18.40 39.00
CA PRO A 1052 -14.03 -19.03 38.14
C PRO A 1052 -13.46 -19.97 37.06
N ASP A 1053 -12.21 -19.74 36.65
CA ASP A 1053 -11.49 -20.54 35.67
C ASP A 1053 -10.89 -21.84 36.25
N ALA A 1054 -10.97 -22.08 37.56
CA ALA A 1054 -10.56 -23.33 38.23
C ALA A 1054 -11.21 -24.55 37.58
N SER A 1055 -12.51 -24.46 37.29
CA SER A 1055 -13.28 -25.49 36.57
C SER A 1055 -12.75 -25.81 35.16
N LYS A 1056 -11.93 -24.92 34.61
CA LYS A 1056 -11.23 -25.03 33.33
C LYS A 1056 -9.73 -25.19 33.48
N GLY A 1057 -9.29 -25.79 34.58
CA GLY A 1057 -7.88 -26.07 34.85
C GLY A 1057 -7.05 -24.80 34.95
N GLY A 1058 -7.67 -23.69 35.37
CA GLY A 1058 -7.02 -22.40 35.49
C GLY A 1058 -6.79 -21.66 34.17
N ALA A 1059 -7.49 -22.02 33.09
CA ALA A 1059 -7.25 -21.44 31.77
C ALA A 1059 -7.76 -20.00 31.66
N VAL A 1060 -6.85 -19.04 31.46
CA VAL A 1060 -7.17 -17.60 31.31
C VAL A 1060 -7.25 -17.16 29.83
N GLY A 1061 -6.85 -18.04 28.91
CA GLY A 1061 -6.86 -17.78 27.47
C GLY A 1061 -5.47 -17.43 26.93
N GLU A 1062 -5.44 -16.84 25.74
CA GLU A 1062 -4.22 -16.34 25.11
C GLU A 1062 -3.89 -14.93 25.61
N VAL A 1063 -2.65 -14.68 26.00
CA VAL A 1063 -2.11 -13.34 26.22
C VAL A 1063 -1.27 -12.99 25.00
N ARG A 1064 -1.63 -11.88 24.35
CA ARG A 1064 -0.98 -11.36 23.14
C ARG A 1064 -0.60 -9.91 23.37
N LEU A 1065 0.54 -9.48 22.85
CA LEU A 1065 0.98 -8.07 22.87
C LEU A 1065 1.07 -7.56 21.42
N GLU A 1066 0.58 -6.37 21.10
CA GLU A 1066 0.84 -5.77 19.79
C GLU A 1066 2.35 -5.49 19.55
N ASP A 1067 2.83 -5.68 18.31
CA ASP A 1067 4.25 -5.89 17.96
C ASP A 1067 5.13 -4.62 17.81
N GLY A 1068 4.71 -3.46 18.33
CA GLY A 1068 5.49 -2.20 18.20
C GLY A 1068 6.51 -1.94 19.32
N VAL A 1069 6.12 -2.18 20.57
CA VAL A 1069 6.90 -1.80 21.77
C VAL A 1069 7.41 -2.97 22.60
N ARG A 1070 7.07 -4.19 22.17
CA ARG A 1070 7.48 -5.44 22.81
C ARG A 1070 8.99 -5.55 23.01
N ALA A 1071 9.78 -4.95 22.12
CA ALA A 1071 11.23 -4.93 22.21
C ALA A 1071 11.73 -4.29 23.51
N TYR A 1072 11.05 -3.27 24.05
CA TYR A 1072 11.54 -2.54 25.23
C TYR A 1072 11.44 -3.33 26.54
N GLY A 1073 10.58 -4.34 26.62
CA GLY A 1073 10.51 -5.26 27.76
C GLY A 1073 9.59 -4.82 28.91
N ASP A 1074 9.66 -5.56 30.03
CA ASP A 1074 8.69 -5.48 31.13
C ASP A 1074 8.81 -4.17 31.91
N ALA A 1075 10.05 -3.71 32.12
CA ALA A 1075 10.30 -2.45 32.83
C ALA A 1075 9.68 -1.25 32.11
N PHE A 1076 9.59 -1.30 30.78
CA PHE A 1076 8.88 -0.31 29.99
C PHE A 1076 7.38 -0.34 30.27
N TYR A 1077 6.72 -1.48 30.12
CA TYR A 1077 5.29 -1.62 30.41
C TYR A 1077 4.93 -1.19 31.83
N GLN A 1078 5.74 -1.56 32.82
CA GLN A 1078 5.56 -1.17 34.21
C GLN A 1078 5.58 0.36 34.39
N ALA A 1079 6.50 1.05 33.72
CA ALA A 1079 6.65 2.51 33.83
C ALA A 1079 5.58 3.30 33.06
N VAL A 1080 5.07 2.75 31.95
CA VAL A 1080 4.12 3.47 31.08
C VAL A 1080 2.66 3.13 31.36
N CYS A 1081 2.35 1.99 31.96
CA CYS A 1081 0.98 1.60 32.30
C CYS A 1081 0.60 2.00 33.74
N VAL A 1082 1.57 2.06 34.65
CA VAL A 1082 1.32 2.29 36.08
C VAL A 1082 2.25 3.40 36.61
N GLN A 1083 1.69 4.28 37.45
CA GLN A 1083 2.46 5.30 38.17
C GLN A 1083 3.28 4.67 39.31
N ALA A 1084 4.25 5.41 39.83
CA ALA A 1084 5.12 4.96 40.93
C ALA A 1084 4.36 4.60 42.23
N ASP A 1085 3.14 5.11 42.42
CA ASP A 1085 2.27 4.80 43.55
C ASP A 1085 1.31 3.63 43.31
N GLY A 1086 1.40 2.97 42.16
CA GLY A 1086 0.58 1.81 41.78
C GLY A 1086 -0.74 2.14 41.08
N ARG A 1087 -1.07 3.42 40.86
CA ARG A 1087 -2.28 3.81 40.11
C ARG A 1087 -2.09 3.73 38.60
N PRO A 1088 -3.15 3.47 37.80
CA PRO A 1088 -3.06 3.55 36.34
C PRO A 1088 -2.65 4.95 35.88
N VAL A 1089 -1.93 5.01 34.76
CA VAL A 1089 -1.58 6.29 34.13
C VAL A 1089 -2.82 7.03 33.60
N ALA A 1090 -2.69 8.34 33.44
CA ALA A 1090 -3.73 9.21 32.91
C ALA A 1090 -3.18 10.06 31.75
N PRO A 1091 -4.04 10.59 30.85
CA PRO A 1091 -3.60 11.52 29.82
C PRO A 1091 -2.82 12.70 30.41
N GLY A 1092 -1.70 13.04 29.78
CA GLY A 1092 -0.74 14.05 30.24
C GLY A 1092 0.29 13.54 31.28
N TYR A 1093 0.22 12.27 31.70
CA TYR A 1093 1.25 11.69 32.56
C TYR A 1093 2.57 11.58 31.82
N ARG A 1094 3.64 12.12 32.42
CA ARG A 1094 5.01 12.02 31.91
C ARG A 1094 5.88 11.27 32.90
N THR A 1095 6.66 10.31 32.42
CA THR A 1095 7.59 9.57 33.25
C THR A 1095 8.80 10.44 33.62
N GLY A 1096 9.50 10.08 34.69
CA GLY A 1096 10.91 10.45 34.81
C GLY A 1096 11.76 9.67 33.80
N VAL A 1097 13.07 9.92 33.76
CA VAL A 1097 13.99 9.06 33.02
C VAL A 1097 14.06 7.70 33.72
N PHE A 1098 13.71 6.64 33.02
CA PHE A 1098 13.77 5.28 33.56
C PHE A 1098 14.51 4.33 32.60
N ARG A 1099 14.99 3.20 33.12
CA ARG A 1099 15.72 2.19 32.35
C ARG A 1099 14.83 1.00 32.04
N SER A 1100 14.83 0.58 30.78
CA SER A 1100 14.33 -0.70 30.30
C SER A 1100 15.49 -1.66 29.97
N GLU A 1101 15.16 -2.84 29.47
CA GLU A 1101 16.12 -3.83 29.00
C GLU A 1101 16.93 -3.35 27.78
N GLU A 1102 16.36 -2.46 26.96
CA GLU A 1102 17.00 -1.97 25.72
C GLU A 1102 17.70 -0.62 25.90
N GLY A 1103 17.36 0.16 26.94
CA GLY A 1103 17.97 1.47 27.15
C GLY A 1103 17.21 2.35 28.13
N TYR A 1104 17.31 3.67 27.93
CA TYR A 1104 16.65 4.65 28.76
C TYR A 1104 15.50 5.32 27.99
N HIS A 1105 14.43 5.61 28.72
CA HIS A 1105 13.21 6.14 28.15
C HIS A 1105 12.75 7.39 28.90
N LEU A 1106 12.09 8.25 28.15
CA LEU A 1106 11.24 9.33 28.64
C LEU A 1106 9.94 9.29 27.85
N VAL A 1107 8.82 9.01 28.52
CA VAL A 1107 7.54 8.75 27.88
C VAL A 1107 6.49 9.73 28.36
N GLU A 1108 5.62 10.17 27.47
CA GLU A 1108 4.41 10.91 27.80
C GLU A 1108 3.17 10.19 27.26
N VAL A 1109 2.19 10.00 28.14
CA VAL A 1109 0.89 9.43 27.81
C VAL A 1109 0.01 10.53 27.23
N VAL A 1110 -0.38 10.39 25.97
CA VAL A 1110 -1.22 11.34 25.25
C VAL A 1110 -2.70 11.02 25.48
N GLU A 1111 -3.07 9.74 25.44
CA GLU A 1111 -4.46 9.28 25.56
C GLU A 1111 -4.52 7.91 26.26
N VAL A 1112 -5.62 7.65 26.97
CA VAL A 1112 -5.92 6.37 27.61
C VAL A 1112 -7.33 5.96 27.20
N LYS A 1113 -7.46 4.86 26.45
CA LYS A 1113 -8.75 4.28 26.08
C LYS A 1113 -9.22 3.33 27.17
N ARG A 1114 -10.50 3.47 27.55
CA ARG A 1114 -11.16 2.71 28.60
C ARG A 1114 -12.39 2.00 28.05
N ALA A 1115 -12.57 0.75 28.45
CA ALA A 1115 -13.75 -0.05 28.18
C ALA A 1115 -14.55 -0.20 29.47
N ASP A 1116 -15.87 -0.03 29.41
CA ASP A 1116 -16.75 -0.37 30.52
C ASP A 1116 -17.20 -1.84 30.46
N ALA A 1117 -18.02 -2.25 31.43
CA ALA A 1117 -18.57 -3.59 31.51
C ALA A 1117 -19.54 -3.93 30.35
N GLY A 1118 -20.13 -2.92 29.71
CA GLY A 1118 -21.04 -3.05 28.57
C GLY A 1118 -20.36 -2.93 27.21
N ASP A 1119 -19.07 -2.62 27.16
CA ASP A 1119 -18.30 -2.51 25.93
C ASP A 1119 -18.30 -3.85 25.17
N ARG A 1120 -19.12 -3.90 24.12
CA ARG A 1120 -19.35 -5.10 23.30
C ARG A 1120 -18.12 -5.48 22.52
N GLU A 1121 -17.39 -4.50 21.98
CA GLU A 1121 -16.21 -4.75 21.15
C GLU A 1121 -15.09 -5.34 22.00
N ARG A 1122 -14.80 -4.73 23.15
CA ARG A 1122 -13.80 -5.26 24.08
C ARG A 1122 -14.18 -6.63 24.61
N THR A 1123 -15.46 -6.84 24.94
CA THR A 1123 -15.95 -8.15 25.38
C THR A 1123 -15.74 -9.23 24.32
N GLN A 1124 -15.99 -8.92 23.05
CA GLN A 1124 -15.74 -9.85 21.95
C GLN A 1124 -14.25 -10.17 21.79
N GLN A 1125 -13.37 -9.18 21.87
CA GLN A 1125 -11.92 -9.39 21.81
C GLN A 1125 -11.44 -10.34 22.93
N VAL A 1126 -11.85 -10.10 24.18
CA VAL A 1126 -11.48 -10.96 25.31
C VAL A 1126 -12.09 -12.35 25.17
N THR A 1127 -13.32 -12.45 24.64
CA THR A 1127 -13.99 -13.73 24.38
C THR A 1127 -13.19 -14.58 23.39
N GLU A 1128 -12.68 -14.00 22.31
CA GLU A 1128 -11.88 -14.73 21.32
C GLU A 1128 -10.55 -15.22 21.88
N LEU A 1129 -9.85 -14.38 22.65
CA LEU A 1129 -8.60 -14.76 23.32
C LEU A 1129 -8.84 -15.90 24.34
N LEU A 1130 -9.96 -15.85 25.05
CA LEU A 1130 -10.35 -16.91 25.98
C LEU A 1130 -10.69 -18.21 25.24
N LEU A 1131 -11.52 -18.14 24.19
CA LEU A 1131 -11.88 -19.29 23.36
C LEU A 1131 -10.68 -19.99 22.75
N ASN A 1132 -9.67 -19.25 22.29
CA ASN A 1132 -8.49 -19.85 21.66
C ASN A 1132 -7.52 -20.46 22.70
N GLY A 1133 -7.43 -19.89 23.90
CA GLY A 1133 -6.53 -20.38 24.93
C GLY A 1133 -7.11 -21.47 25.83
N THR A 1134 -8.44 -21.65 25.84
CA THR A 1134 -9.10 -22.74 26.57
C THR A 1134 -9.33 -23.94 25.64
N GLY A 1135 -8.77 -25.09 26.02
CA GLY A 1135 -8.96 -26.35 25.30
C GLY A 1135 -10.37 -26.94 25.46
N TRP A 1136 -10.69 -27.93 24.63
CA TRP A 1136 -11.81 -28.83 24.82
C TRP A 1136 -11.38 -29.88 25.85
N GLN A 1137 -11.60 -29.61 27.15
CA GLN A 1137 -11.06 -30.37 28.31
C GLN A 1137 -11.14 -31.88 28.18
#